data_AF-A0ABD1KYT4-F1
#
_entry.id   AF-A0ABD1KYT4-F1
#
_cell.length_a   1.000
_cell.length_b   1.000
_cell.length_c   1.000
_cell.angle_alpha   90.00
_cell.angle_beta   90.00
_cell.angle_gamma   90.00
#
_symmetry.space_group_name_H-M   'P 1'
#
loop_
_entity.id
_entity.type
_entity.pdbx_description
1 polymer ?
#
loop_
_entity_poly.entity_id
_entity_poly.type
_entity_poly.pdbx_seq_one_letter_code
_entity_poly.pdbx_strand_id
1 'polypeptide(L)'
;MQRGDTYIPPSISPHVPVTLVWNNNDFGEETLSGKGTTHNTNGIIIQAVGSLQKTRKRSLQPPPARIDVYTRGQKVNPNAFGENIELGYEKYSGAQIHAHQLDSVYFFMKTSINDHVLPGWTGWNTQLHESDIPQQSKIGYLPVIDASPTNLNTVHTILTRSLEIADKLELNEIVLVMDQAIYAKAQEIRWANSTFMERIVLRMGEFHTCMAYLSCIGKRFGDAGFQDIITEAEVVAAGSMDGILSGHQYNRSIHTHKLMCEALQRLRWQAYLDQLPQDGREAAVKLAVDLQTTFPGDDFDALVMSEKIKTLLSGYDCYIQDNTTNKTFTFWSSYIGMVEDLLVFIRGTREANWSLHLSSVRSILPWFFSYDRINYARYLSAYWMEMVSLEDTHPDANNQLQSGDFVAQRQQSYGFAYTACDQVIEQTVNRDSKTKGGLTGFSLHKGAVHRWTLTHNERAAITVECRDMAGHGSTTKQRAELHDSRSQQDEKDVRNIMTTITNMINPFDPSINPDVLYHITSGKEAPALVSTELNEAKERGEKAFLTFCKKRLQSNEVYIHHPLKKMKLKTFKDVSTTWVTKHKGREIALKADCDLFARLIVIGMSRKINMSEMLTYSLGPLPAALAYFDGSIMKTNKAKLLHFLEGAAHPPATVDSIPRGSTWVWDGMALVQTMKPQPTFGMFADSILRMMVSVATATSSKVVHFVPDTYRTVSIKNAERDRRAVKGRQVLKIYAEDQKIPKQWSQFLACGENKDNLLEFFYTRWCKSAGYLMEDLTIIVGHGGECHALEKITHKGLEITPIHNLCTTQEEADTRLFLHCKHAADYSSHIVVSSPDTDVFILALALSQEIGAHLYFHTGTGLQTRTIEVQRIHQELGSAVCDALIGLHCFTGCDTVSSLYGVGKVKAVKTLLSSTEHCHTFQQMGKCFDVNPHLYEPVEAFTCELYNLKGMKSVNLARWHMFKSGKSAERSLPPNQDSLQQHIQRANYQAAIYRYFLYTHAKKSN
;
A
#
# COMPACT_ATOMS: atom_id res chain seq x y z
N MET A 1 -44.02 -13.32 28.77
CA MET A 1 -44.28 -11.87 28.57
C MET A 1 -43.74 -11.51 27.21
N GLN A 2 -44.60 -11.08 26.28
CA GLN A 2 -44.19 -10.49 25.01
C GLN A 2 -43.35 -9.24 25.35
N ARG A 3 -42.03 -9.27 25.08
CA ARG A 3 -41.19 -8.07 25.19
C ARG A 3 -41.46 -7.28 23.91
N GLY A 4 -42.34 -6.27 23.98
CA GLY A 4 -42.72 -5.45 22.82
C GLY A 4 -41.55 -4.70 22.18
N ASP A 5 -41.81 -3.99 21.08
CA ASP A 5 -40.80 -3.29 20.25
C ASP A 5 -39.92 -2.28 21.01
N THR A 6 -40.38 -1.80 22.17
CA THR A 6 -39.69 -0.84 23.05
C THR A 6 -39.43 -1.41 24.44
N TYR A 7 -38.96 -2.66 24.49
CA TYR A 7 -38.51 -3.31 25.72
C TYR A 7 -37.27 -2.64 26.31
N ILE A 8 -37.32 -2.37 27.62
CA ILE A 8 -36.21 -1.82 28.42
C ILE A 8 -35.65 -2.96 29.29
N PRO A 9 -34.34 -3.22 29.24
CA PRO A 9 -33.69 -4.22 30.10
C PRO A 9 -33.90 -3.90 31.60
N PRO A 10 -34.24 -4.88 32.47
CA PRO A 10 -34.51 -4.68 33.90
C PRO A 10 -33.37 -4.05 34.69
N SER A 11 -32.15 -4.07 34.17
CA SER A 11 -31.00 -3.43 34.78
C SER A 11 -31.04 -1.91 34.67
N ILE A 12 -31.78 -1.34 33.70
CA ILE A 12 -31.84 0.09 33.45
C ILE A 12 -32.87 0.74 34.38
N SER A 13 -32.45 1.77 35.11
CA SER A 13 -33.29 2.54 36.03
C SER A 13 -33.99 3.71 35.32
N PRO A 14 -35.25 4.04 35.67
CA PRO A 14 -35.91 5.27 35.21
C PRO A 14 -35.27 6.52 35.84
N HIS A 15 -35.51 7.70 35.25
CA HIS A 15 -34.99 9.02 35.63
C HIS A 15 -33.47 9.20 35.62
N VAL A 16 -32.71 8.16 35.27
CA VAL A 16 -31.26 8.23 35.15
C VAL A 16 -30.92 8.35 33.66
N PRO A 17 -30.07 9.31 33.25
CA PRO A 17 -29.74 9.51 31.85
C PRO A 17 -29.23 8.24 31.16
N VAL A 18 -29.59 8.09 29.90
CA VAL A 18 -29.17 6.95 29.08
C VAL A 18 -28.67 7.41 27.72
N THR A 19 -27.72 6.66 27.18
CA THR A 19 -27.27 6.79 25.79
C THR A 19 -27.71 5.55 25.01
N LEU A 20 -28.45 5.73 23.92
CA LEU A 20 -28.74 4.62 23.00
C LEU A 20 -27.73 4.62 21.85
N VAL A 21 -27.31 3.45 21.43
CA VAL A 21 -26.41 3.29 20.28
C VAL A 21 -27.09 2.37 19.29
N TRP A 22 -27.17 2.79 18.04
CA TRP A 22 -27.75 2.01 16.95
C TRP A 22 -26.73 1.82 15.83
N ASN A 23 -26.57 0.59 15.38
CA ASN A 23 -25.59 0.26 14.34
C ASN A 23 -26.11 -0.86 13.43
N ASN A 24 -25.54 -0.92 12.23
CA ASN A 24 -25.74 -2.05 11.34
C ASN A 24 -25.05 -3.30 11.88
N ASN A 25 -25.62 -4.46 11.56
CA ASN A 25 -25.00 -5.74 11.83
C ASN A 25 -25.28 -6.68 10.65
N ASP A 26 -24.24 -6.90 9.86
CA ASP A 26 -24.28 -7.71 8.66
C ASP A 26 -23.89 -9.18 8.97
N PHE A 27 -24.64 -10.12 8.39
CA PHE A 27 -24.31 -11.55 8.38
C PHE A 27 -24.39 -12.14 6.98
N GLY A 28 -23.51 -13.11 6.68
CA GLY A 28 -23.55 -13.84 5.40
C GLY A 28 -22.92 -13.06 4.24
N GLU A 29 -21.87 -12.27 4.52
CA GLU A 29 -21.14 -11.49 3.52
C GLU A 29 -20.48 -12.37 2.42
N GLU A 30 -20.31 -13.67 2.68
CA GLU A 30 -19.75 -14.65 1.72
C GLU A 30 -20.77 -15.24 0.73
N THR A 31 -21.94 -14.61 0.55
CA THR A 31 -22.83 -15.01 -0.54
C THR A 31 -22.18 -14.67 -1.88
N LEU A 32 -22.12 -15.64 -2.81
CA LEU A 32 -21.48 -15.51 -4.13
C LEU A 32 -21.96 -14.30 -4.97
N SER A 33 -23.13 -13.74 -4.64
CA SER A 33 -23.71 -12.58 -5.32
C SER A 33 -23.84 -11.33 -4.45
N GLY A 34 -23.51 -11.41 -3.15
CA GLY A 34 -23.90 -10.41 -2.15
C GLY A 34 -25.41 -10.34 -1.86
N LYS A 35 -26.24 -11.10 -2.60
CA LYS A 35 -27.70 -11.15 -2.44
C LYS A 35 -28.05 -12.24 -1.42
N GLY A 36 -28.75 -11.86 -0.35
CA GLY A 36 -29.04 -12.76 0.78
C GLY A 36 -28.22 -12.47 2.03
N THR A 37 -27.34 -11.46 2.01
CA THR A 37 -26.72 -10.89 3.20
C THR A 37 -27.82 -10.29 4.08
N THR A 38 -27.86 -10.72 5.34
CA THR A 38 -28.79 -10.19 6.35
C THR A 38 -28.28 -8.82 6.77
N HIS A 39 -29.09 -7.78 6.57
CA HIS A 39 -28.78 -6.39 6.91
C HIS A 39 -29.73 -5.94 8.03
N ASN A 40 -29.34 -6.18 9.28
CA ASN A 40 -30.20 -5.95 10.44
C ASN A 40 -29.65 -4.81 11.27
N THR A 41 -30.53 -4.07 11.94
CA THR A 41 -30.11 -3.00 12.86
C THR A 41 -30.16 -3.50 14.30
N ASN A 42 -29.03 -3.43 14.99
CA ASN A 42 -28.93 -3.71 16.42
C ASN A 42 -28.91 -2.41 17.22
N GLY A 43 -29.40 -2.47 18.45
CA GLY A 43 -29.34 -1.37 19.40
C GLY A 43 -28.83 -1.80 20.77
N ILE A 44 -28.14 -0.91 21.46
CA ILE A 44 -27.81 -1.05 22.89
C ILE A 44 -28.23 0.20 23.66
N ILE A 45 -28.49 0.02 24.95
CA ILE A 45 -28.74 1.09 25.93
C ILE A 45 -27.63 1.08 26.97
N ILE A 46 -27.07 2.25 27.27
CA ILE A 46 -25.95 2.45 28.20
C ILE A 46 -26.39 3.41 29.30
N GLN A 47 -26.12 3.04 30.57
CA GLN A 47 -26.43 3.85 31.75
C GLN A 47 -25.27 3.82 32.76
N ALA A 48 -24.91 4.96 33.35
CA ALA A 48 -23.71 5.11 34.17
C ALA A 48 -23.83 4.60 35.63
N VAL A 49 -25.01 4.19 36.12
CA VAL A 49 -25.20 3.84 37.55
C VAL A 49 -26.16 2.66 37.81
N GLY A 50 -25.79 1.75 38.73
CA GLY A 50 -26.70 0.98 39.61
C GLY A 50 -26.46 -0.54 39.76
N SER A 51 -26.98 -1.12 40.85
CA SER A 51 -26.84 -2.54 41.21
C SER A 51 -27.76 -3.48 40.42
N LEU A 52 -27.29 -4.72 40.20
CA LEU A 52 -27.99 -5.80 39.50
C LEU A 52 -29.12 -6.40 40.36
N GLN A 53 -30.36 -6.34 39.89
CA GLN A 53 -31.39 -7.31 40.29
C GLN A 53 -31.62 -8.34 39.19
N LYS A 54 -31.09 -9.57 39.40
CA LYS A 54 -31.33 -10.72 38.52
C LYS A 54 -32.77 -11.21 38.68
N THR A 55 -33.57 -11.10 37.63
CA THR A 55 -34.91 -11.71 37.59
C THR A 55 -34.90 -13.03 36.81
N ARG A 56 -35.31 -14.12 37.46
CA ARG A 56 -35.36 -15.49 36.92
C ARG A 56 -36.65 -15.73 36.11
N LYS A 57 -36.73 -15.28 34.85
CA LYS A 57 -37.81 -15.71 33.92
C LYS A 57 -37.23 -16.37 32.67
N ARG A 58 -37.63 -17.62 32.44
CA ARG A 58 -37.18 -18.51 31.35
C ARG A 58 -38.37 -18.90 30.45
N SER A 59 -38.78 -18.04 29.52
CA SER A 59 -39.48 -18.37 28.25
C SER A 59 -39.92 -17.11 27.50
N LEU A 60 -39.77 -17.11 26.17
CA LEU A 60 -40.12 -15.99 25.27
C LEU A 60 -40.88 -16.48 24.03
N GLN A 61 -41.88 -15.70 23.65
CA GLN A 61 -42.60 -15.76 22.37
C GLN A 61 -42.23 -14.48 21.59
N PRO A 62 -41.72 -14.57 20.35
CA PRO A 62 -41.27 -13.40 19.59
C PRO A 62 -42.46 -12.53 19.17
N PRO A 63 -42.45 -11.21 19.42
CA PRO A 63 -43.42 -10.29 18.83
C PRO A 63 -43.10 -10.04 17.34
N PRO A 64 -44.11 -9.68 16.54
CA PRO A 64 -43.89 -9.15 15.19
C PRO A 64 -43.22 -7.76 15.29
N ALA A 65 -42.05 -7.58 14.67
CA ALA A 65 -41.39 -6.28 14.57
C ALA A 65 -42.10 -5.43 13.51
N ARG A 66 -42.83 -4.39 13.94
CA ARG A 66 -43.48 -3.45 13.00
C ARG A 66 -42.46 -2.35 12.63
N ILE A 67 -42.26 -2.16 11.32
CA ILE A 67 -41.47 -1.04 10.77
C ILE A 67 -42.47 0.05 10.39
N ASP A 68 -42.27 1.26 10.89
CA ASP A 68 -43.13 2.38 10.55
C ASP A 68 -42.82 2.88 9.14
N VAL A 69 -43.88 3.11 8.36
CA VAL A 69 -43.74 3.62 6.99
C VAL A 69 -43.43 5.10 7.06
N TYR A 70 -42.27 5.51 6.55
CA TYR A 70 -41.88 6.90 6.40
C TYR A 70 -41.94 7.29 4.92
N THR A 71 -42.84 8.19 4.57
CA THR A 71 -42.91 8.73 3.21
C THR A 71 -41.96 9.92 3.13
N ARG A 72 -40.86 9.76 2.38
CA ARG A 72 -39.88 10.83 2.21
C ARG A 72 -40.50 12.01 1.45
N GLY A 73 -40.56 13.18 2.09
CA GLY A 73 -40.88 14.46 1.45
C GLY A 73 -39.71 15.02 0.63
N GLN A 74 -39.81 16.27 0.16
CA GLN A 74 -38.63 16.99 -0.33
C GLN A 74 -37.60 17.10 0.79
N LYS A 75 -36.30 16.97 0.44
CA LYS A 75 -35.21 17.16 1.41
C LYS A 75 -35.30 18.56 2.01
N VAL A 76 -35.54 18.65 3.31
CA VAL A 76 -35.63 19.90 4.05
C VAL A 76 -34.23 20.27 4.53
N ASN A 77 -33.80 21.50 4.25
CA ASN A 77 -32.55 22.03 4.81
C ASN A 77 -32.81 22.41 6.28
N PRO A 78 -31.86 22.22 7.21
CA PRO A 78 -32.02 22.76 8.56
C PRO A 78 -32.25 24.27 8.52
N ASN A 79 -32.97 24.79 9.52
CA ASN A 79 -32.94 26.22 9.81
C ASN A 79 -31.50 26.64 10.12
N ALA A 80 -31.16 27.90 9.90
CA ALA A 80 -29.83 28.38 10.24
C ALA A 80 -29.60 28.25 11.76
N PHE A 81 -28.42 27.79 12.16
CA PHE A 81 -28.06 27.61 13.57
C PHE A 81 -26.60 27.96 13.84
N GLY A 82 -26.31 28.27 15.11
CA GLY A 82 -24.99 28.66 15.58
C GLY A 82 -24.54 30.04 15.09
N GLU A 83 -25.46 30.97 14.84
CA GLU A 83 -25.14 32.37 14.52
C GLU A 83 -24.30 33.04 15.60
N ASN A 84 -24.50 32.66 16.86
CA ASN A 84 -23.74 33.15 18.02
C ASN A 84 -22.37 32.48 18.19
N ILE A 85 -22.05 31.46 17.39
CA ILE A 85 -20.75 30.78 17.46
C ILE A 85 -19.74 31.52 16.60
N GLU A 86 -18.74 32.14 17.25
CA GLU A 86 -17.60 32.72 16.56
C GLU A 86 -16.64 31.60 16.11
N LEU A 87 -16.70 31.22 14.82
CA LEU A 87 -15.95 30.06 14.28
C LEU A 87 -14.41 30.16 14.39
N GLY A 88 -13.88 31.38 14.55
CA GLY A 88 -12.46 31.65 14.76
C GLY A 88 -12.00 31.56 16.22
N TYR A 89 -12.95 31.54 17.16
CA TYR A 89 -12.71 31.38 18.58
C TYR A 89 -13.19 30.00 19.05
N GLU A 90 -12.28 29.21 19.61
CA GLU A 90 -12.61 27.88 20.11
C GLU A 90 -12.87 27.92 21.63
N LYS A 91 -14.16 27.92 22.02
CA LYS A 91 -14.64 27.96 23.42
C LYS A 91 -13.92 26.98 24.34
N TYR A 92 -13.61 25.78 23.85
CA TYR A 92 -13.01 24.70 24.63
C TYR A 92 -11.50 24.52 24.41
N SER A 93 -10.82 25.47 23.76
CA SER A 93 -9.36 25.41 23.52
C SER A 93 -8.56 25.19 24.80
N GLY A 94 -8.97 25.83 25.91
CA GLY A 94 -8.35 25.66 27.22
C GLY A 94 -8.33 24.21 27.74
N ALA A 95 -9.29 23.38 27.31
CA ALA A 95 -9.33 21.97 27.70
C ALA A 95 -8.14 21.15 27.18
N GLN A 96 -7.51 21.58 26.08
CA GLN A 96 -6.36 20.88 25.49
C GLN A 96 -5.03 21.22 26.18
N ILE A 97 -4.93 22.33 26.92
CA ILE A 97 -3.65 22.80 27.48
C ILE A 97 -3.02 21.74 28.37
N HIS A 98 -3.78 21.22 29.33
CA HIS A 98 -3.30 20.19 30.25
C HIS A 98 -2.98 18.87 29.55
N ALA A 99 -3.82 18.47 28.58
CA ALA A 99 -3.62 17.25 27.79
C ALA A 99 -2.32 17.28 26.97
N HIS A 100 -2.06 18.40 26.26
CA HIS A 100 -0.83 18.59 25.50
C HIS A 100 0.40 18.69 26.39
N GLN A 101 0.28 19.35 27.56
CA GLN A 101 1.38 19.41 28.53
C GLN A 101 1.77 18.02 29.04
N LEU A 102 0.78 17.18 29.42
CA LEU A 102 1.03 15.80 29.84
C LEU A 102 1.65 14.96 28.72
N ASP A 103 1.15 15.05 27.50
CA ASP A 103 1.69 14.31 26.35
C ASP A 103 3.11 14.78 26.01
N SER A 104 3.40 16.07 26.14
CA SER A 104 4.74 16.64 25.91
C SER A 104 5.72 16.17 26.98
N VAL A 105 5.30 16.13 28.25
CA VAL A 105 6.09 15.54 29.35
C VAL A 105 6.33 14.05 29.10
N TYR A 106 5.31 13.30 28.66
CA TYR A 106 5.46 11.89 28.32
C TYR A 106 6.55 11.68 27.25
N PHE A 107 6.50 12.42 26.15
CA PHE A 107 7.52 12.31 25.09
C PHE A 107 8.90 12.77 25.57
N PHE A 108 8.97 13.81 26.41
CA PHE A 108 10.22 14.28 26.99
C PHE A 108 10.86 13.24 27.92
N MET A 109 10.09 12.60 28.80
CA MET A 109 10.58 11.50 29.64
C MET A 109 11.18 10.36 28.81
N LYS A 110 10.66 10.11 27.61
CA LYS A 110 11.17 9.07 26.70
C LYS A 110 12.51 9.40 26.03
N THR A 111 13.07 10.59 26.26
CA THR A 111 14.38 11.00 25.73
C THR A 111 15.56 10.48 26.55
N SER A 112 15.37 10.19 27.84
CA SER A 112 16.42 9.65 28.71
C SER A 112 16.47 8.12 28.68
N ILE A 113 17.69 7.57 28.62
CA ILE A 113 17.95 6.12 28.71
C ILE A 113 18.06 5.76 30.20
N ASN A 114 17.13 4.97 30.70
CA ASN A 114 17.13 4.47 32.08
C ASN A 114 16.92 2.95 32.06
N ASP A 115 17.26 2.26 33.16
CA ASP A 115 17.16 0.78 33.24
C ASP A 115 15.70 0.28 33.15
N HIS A 116 14.73 1.14 33.48
CA HIS A 116 13.30 0.83 33.41
C HIS A 116 12.65 1.40 32.14
N VAL A 117 12.09 0.53 31.30
CA VAL A 117 11.40 0.92 30.06
C VAL A 117 9.96 1.33 30.36
N LEU A 118 9.67 2.63 30.26
CA LEU A 118 8.31 3.15 30.37
C LEU A 118 7.36 2.53 29.33
N PRO A 119 6.08 2.28 29.67
CA PRO A 119 5.11 1.78 28.71
C PRO A 119 4.80 2.77 27.58
N GLY A 120 4.10 2.27 26.55
CA GLY A 120 3.54 3.12 25.49
C GLY A 120 2.45 4.06 26.02
N TRP A 121 2.07 5.07 25.24
CA TRP A 121 1.20 6.19 25.67
C TRP A 121 -0.06 5.75 26.43
N THR A 122 -0.74 4.69 26.00
CA THR A 122 -1.94 4.21 26.70
C THR A 122 -1.63 3.49 28.01
N GLY A 123 -0.55 2.71 28.09
CA GLY A 123 -0.11 2.09 29.33
C GLY A 123 0.34 3.13 30.35
N TRP A 124 1.08 4.15 29.90
CA TRP A 124 1.53 5.26 30.74
C TRP A 124 0.37 6.06 31.33
N ASN A 125 -0.62 6.46 30.51
CA ASN A 125 -1.83 7.11 31.04
C ASN A 125 -2.67 6.18 31.93
N THR A 126 -2.61 4.87 31.72
CA THR A 126 -3.30 3.93 32.63
C THR A 126 -2.67 3.93 34.02
N GLN A 127 -1.34 4.05 34.10
CA GLN A 127 -0.60 4.15 35.38
C GLN A 127 -0.85 5.49 36.08
N LEU A 128 -1.00 6.59 35.34
CA LEU A 128 -1.38 7.89 35.93
C LEU A 128 -2.74 7.87 36.63
N HIS A 129 -3.68 7.06 36.14
CA HIS A 129 -5.03 6.94 36.68
C HIS A 129 -5.24 5.61 37.42
N GLU A 130 -4.22 5.13 38.15
CA GLU A 130 -4.30 3.86 38.88
C GLU A 130 -5.30 3.91 40.05
N SER A 131 -5.42 5.07 40.72
CA SER A 131 -6.36 5.30 41.82
C SER A 131 -7.79 5.65 41.37
N ASP A 132 -7.96 6.12 40.14
CA ASP A 132 -9.21 6.72 39.66
C ASP A 132 -10.04 5.73 38.86
N ILE A 133 -10.48 4.63 39.47
CA ILE A 133 -11.22 3.57 38.76
C ILE A 133 -12.73 3.87 38.77
N PRO A 134 -13.36 4.18 37.61
CA PRO A 134 -14.80 4.45 37.55
C PRO A 134 -15.64 3.20 37.72
N GLN A 135 -16.90 3.40 38.13
CA GLN A 135 -17.88 2.34 38.16
C GLN A 135 -18.20 1.83 36.76
N GLN A 136 -18.43 0.52 36.65
CA GLN A 136 -18.78 -0.12 35.38
C GLN A 136 -20.18 0.31 34.92
N SER A 137 -20.29 0.71 33.66
CA SER A 137 -21.57 1.07 33.03
C SER A 137 -22.46 -0.15 32.83
N LYS A 138 -23.77 0.05 32.94
CA LYS A 138 -24.77 -0.95 32.57
C LYS A 138 -24.96 -0.94 31.06
N ILE A 139 -24.88 -2.11 30.43
CA ILE A 139 -25.12 -2.29 29.00
C ILE A 139 -26.28 -3.26 28.83
N GLY A 140 -27.33 -2.80 28.17
CA GLY A 140 -28.50 -3.60 27.82
C GLY A 140 -28.68 -3.72 26.31
N TYR A 141 -29.17 -4.86 25.84
CA TYR A 141 -29.42 -5.08 24.41
C TYR A 141 -30.88 -4.79 24.05
N LEU A 142 -31.09 -3.90 23.08
CA LEU A 142 -32.41 -3.49 22.59
C LEU A 142 -32.96 -4.51 21.56
N PRO A 143 -34.28 -4.52 21.32
CA PRO A 143 -34.87 -5.34 20.28
C PRO A 143 -34.27 -5.05 18.89
N VAL A 144 -33.96 -6.11 18.14
CA VAL A 144 -33.41 -6.01 16.78
C VAL A 144 -34.47 -5.49 15.81
N ILE A 145 -34.08 -4.62 14.89
CA ILE A 145 -34.91 -4.22 13.75
C ILE A 145 -34.42 -4.99 12.52
N ASP A 146 -35.25 -5.89 12.00
CA ASP A 146 -34.95 -6.72 10.81
C ASP A 146 -35.06 -5.92 9.51
N ALA A 147 -34.31 -4.84 9.43
CA ALA A 147 -34.17 -4.00 8.25
C ALA A 147 -32.85 -3.23 8.27
N SER A 148 -32.36 -2.90 7.08
CA SER A 148 -31.12 -2.15 6.94
C SER A 148 -31.27 -0.75 7.54
N PRO A 149 -30.30 -0.27 8.33
CA PRO A 149 -30.30 1.10 8.86
C PRO A 149 -30.02 2.14 7.75
N THR A 150 -29.79 1.70 6.51
CA THR A 150 -29.74 2.57 5.35
C THR A 150 -31.12 2.90 4.76
N ASN A 151 -32.19 2.23 5.19
CA ASN A 151 -33.55 2.57 4.80
C ASN A 151 -34.11 3.66 5.73
N LEU A 152 -34.69 4.73 5.15
CA LEU A 152 -35.29 5.83 5.93
C LEU A 152 -36.42 5.37 6.85
N ASN A 153 -37.19 4.34 6.47
CA ASN A 153 -38.21 3.75 7.34
C ASN A 153 -37.58 3.17 8.62
N THR A 154 -36.45 2.49 8.48
CA THR A 154 -35.70 1.94 9.61
C THR A 154 -35.20 3.08 10.50
N VAL A 155 -34.61 4.12 9.92
CA VAL A 155 -34.09 5.27 10.68
C VAL A 155 -35.22 6.00 11.42
N HIS A 156 -36.37 6.23 10.77
CA HIS A 156 -37.56 6.80 11.42
C HIS A 156 -38.04 5.93 12.59
N THR A 157 -38.08 4.61 12.38
CA THR A 157 -38.46 3.64 13.42
C THR A 157 -37.49 3.71 14.60
N ILE A 158 -36.17 3.84 14.36
CA ILE A 158 -35.16 4.02 15.40
C ILE A 158 -35.45 5.27 16.23
N LEU A 159 -35.69 6.42 15.59
CA LEU A 159 -35.97 7.69 16.28
C LEU A 159 -37.26 7.60 17.11
N THR A 160 -38.34 7.04 16.54
CA THR A 160 -39.64 6.89 17.20
C THR A 160 -39.54 5.97 18.42
N ARG A 161 -38.92 4.79 18.26
CA ARG A 161 -38.69 3.85 19.37
C ARG A 161 -37.80 4.45 20.46
N SER A 162 -36.84 5.29 20.09
CA SER A 162 -35.96 5.96 21.05
C SER A 162 -36.74 6.96 21.93
N LEU A 163 -37.69 7.70 21.36
CA LEU A 163 -38.58 8.57 22.14
C LEU A 163 -39.53 7.79 23.05
N GLU A 164 -40.12 6.69 22.56
CA GLU A 164 -40.92 5.81 23.42
C GLU A 164 -40.10 5.26 24.61
N ILE A 165 -38.81 4.96 24.40
CA ILE A 165 -37.90 4.56 25.48
C ILE A 165 -37.67 5.72 26.44
N ALA A 166 -37.45 6.95 25.93
CA ALA A 166 -37.31 8.15 26.75
C ALA A 166 -38.56 8.37 27.63
N ASP A 167 -39.75 8.25 27.06
CA ASP A 167 -41.03 8.40 27.76
C ASP A 167 -41.21 7.36 28.88
N LYS A 168 -40.87 6.09 28.60
CA LYS A 168 -40.92 5.02 29.60
C LYS A 168 -39.89 5.16 30.72
N LEU A 169 -38.77 5.83 30.44
CA LEU A 169 -37.74 6.14 31.42
C LEU A 169 -37.98 7.49 32.10
N GLU A 170 -39.05 8.20 31.73
CA GLU A 170 -39.39 9.53 32.25
C GLU A 170 -38.25 10.54 32.06
N LEU A 171 -37.68 10.55 30.85
CA LEU A 171 -36.61 11.45 30.42
C LEU A 171 -37.16 12.54 29.48
N ASN A 172 -36.77 13.79 29.74
CA ASN A 172 -37.12 14.94 28.89
C ASN A 172 -36.52 14.79 27.48
N GLU A 173 -35.25 14.41 27.44
CA GLU A 173 -34.42 14.30 26.24
C GLU A 173 -33.71 12.95 26.20
N ILE A 174 -33.29 12.51 25.00
CA ILE A 174 -32.52 11.28 24.82
C ILE A 174 -31.35 11.46 23.85
N VAL A 175 -30.19 10.89 24.22
CA VAL A 175 -28.96 10.92 23.40
C VAL A 175 -28.85 9.63 22.58
N LEU A 176 -28.63 9.78 21.26
CA LEU A 176 -28.39 8.66 20.34
C LEU A 176 -27.02 8.76 19.69
N VAL A 177 -26.26 7.67 19.69
CA VAL A 177 -24.96 7.57 19.00
C VAL A 177 -25.10 6.67 17.77
N MET A 178 -24.61 7.14 16.62
CA MET A 178 -24.73 6.45 15.34
C MET A 178 -23.45 6.61 14.50
N ASP A 179 -23.20 5.67 13.60
CA ASP A 179 -22.18 5.87 12.57
C ASP A 179 -22.52 7.05 11.66
N GLN A 180 -21.55 7.54 10.88
CA GLN A 180 -21.75 8.71 10.02
C GLN A 180 -22.91 8.54 9.02
N ALA A 181 -23.08 7.34 8.46
CA ALA A 181 -24.05 7.09 7.39
C ALA A 181 -25.48 7.07 7.92
N ILE A 182 -25.70 6.51 9.11
CA ILE A 182 -26.98 6.50 9.82
C ILE A 182 -27.25 7.89 10.39
N TYR A 183 -26.26 8.53 11.03
CA TYR A 183 -26.36 9.89 11.56
C TYR A 183 -26.86 10.88 10.49
N ALA A 184 -26.27 10.84 9.28
CA ALA A 184 -26.66 11.71 8.18
C ALA A 184 -28.15 11.60 7.79
N LYS A 185 -28.73 10.40 7.88
CA LYS A 185 -30.14 10.14 7.57
C LYS A 185 -31.03 10.47 8.76
N ALA A 186 -30.59 10.15 9.97
CA ALA A 186 -31.28 10.49 11.20
C ALA A 186 -31.43 12.01 11.30
N GLN A 187 -30.39 12.75 10.94
CA GLN A 187 -30.42 14.21 10.91
C GLN A 187 -31.37 14.78 9.85
N GLU A 188 -31.47 14.16 8.66
CA GLU A 188 -32.46 14.54 7.63
C GLU A 188 -33.90 14.44 8.17
N ILE A 189 -34.20 13.40 8.96
CA ILE A 189 -35.52 13.20 9.56
C ILE A 189 -35.72 14.14 10.76
N ARG A 190 -34.71 14.27 11.62
CA ARG A 190 -34.73 15.10 12.83
C ARG A 190 -34.97 16.56 12.48
N TRP A 191 -34.23 17.15 11.54
CA TRP A 191 -34.41 18.54 11.12
C TRP A 191 -35.80 18.86 10.56
N ALA A 192 -36.53 17.87 10.06
CA ALA A 192 -37.89 18.02 9.54
C ALA A 192 -38.99 17.82 10.60
N ASN A 193 -38.65 17.43 11.83
CA ASN A 193 -39.61 17.12 12.90
C ASN A 193 -39.25 17.89 14.18
N SER A 194 -40.10 18.85 14.57
CA SER A 194 -39.87 19.70 15.75
C SER A 194 -39.76 18.91 17.05
N THR A 195 -40.57 17.88 17.25
CA THR A 195 -40.50 17.01 18.44
C THR A 195 -39.18 16.25 18.48
N PHE A 196 -38.69 15.76 17.33
CA PHE A 196 -37.39 15.09 17.28
C PHE A 196 -36.24 16.09 17.50
N MET A 197 -36.37 17.33 17.00
CA MET A 197 -35.38 18.37 17.24
C MET A 197 -35.25 18.71 18.72
N GLU A 198 -36.37 18.83 19.43
CA GLU A 198 -36.44 19.24 20.84
C GLU A 198 -36.06 18.12 21.82
N ARG A 199 -36.38 16.86 21.49
CA ARG A 199 -36.23 15.74 22.44
C ARG A 199 -35.09 14.77 22.13
N ILE A 200 -34.47 14.84 20.96
CA ILE A 200 -33.40 13.91 20.56
C ILE A 200 -32.11 14.67 20.29
N VAL A 201 -31.04 14.27 20.98
CA VAL A 201 -29.68 14.73 20.69
C VAL A 201 -28.93 13.63 19.92
N LEU A 202 -28.54 13.92 18.68
CA LEU A 202 -27.80 12.98 17.82
C LEU A 202 -26.30 13.20 17.94
N ARG A 203 -25.54 12.13 18.17
CA ARG A 203 -24.08 12.12 18.23
C ARG A 203 -23.48 11.21 17.16
N MET A 204 -22.37 11.64 16.59
CA MET A 204 -21.56 10.83 15.68
C MET A 204 -20.60 9.93 16.47
N GLY A 205 -20.47 8.68 16.03
CA GLY A 205 -19.58 7.69 16.66
C GLY A 205 -18.10 8.06 16.60
N GLU A 206 -17.44 8.01 17.77
CA GLU A 206 -16.06 8.42 17.94
C GLU A 206 -15.09 7.42 17.33
N PHE A 207 -15.34 6.12 17.47
CA PHE A 207 -14.47 5.08 16.90
C PHE A 207 -14.40 5.17 15.38
N HIS A 208 -15.54 5.34 14.71
CA HIS A 208 -15.57 5.55 13.26
C HIS A 208 -14.93 6.88 12.84
N THR A 209 -15.03 7.92 13.68
CA THR A 209 -14.36 9.21 13.44
C THR A 209 -12.83 9.06 13.50
N CYS A 210 -12.29 8.32 14.48
CA CYS A 210 -10.87 7.97 14.54
C CYS A 210 -10.42 7.23 13.26
N MET A 211 -11.18 6.23 12.80
CA MET A 211 -10.84 5.47 11.58
C MET A 211 -10.81 6.38 10.34
N ALA A 212 -11.78 7.29 10.21
CA ALA A 212 -11.82 8.25 9.12
C ALA A 212 -10.62 9.22 9.17
N TYR A 213 -10.24 9.67 10.36
CA TYR A 213 -9.11 10.59 10.57
C TYR A 213 -7.75 9.91 10.33
N LEU A 214 -7.56 8.68 10.79
CA LEU A 214 -6.42 7.82 10.46
C LEU A 214 -6.22 7.72 8.94
N SER A 215 -7.32 7.65 8.19
CA SER A 215 -7.24 7.59 6.74
C SER A 215 -6.93 8.94 6.07
N CYS A 216 -7.11 10.07 6.76
CA CYS A 216 -6.53 11.36 6.35
C CYS A 216 -5.02 11.37 6.55
N ILE A 217 -4.53 10.93 7.72
CA ILE A 217 -3.10 10.79 8.02
C ILE A 217 -2.44 9.87 6.97
N GLY A 218 -3.03 8.71 6.73
CA GLY A 218 -2.52 7.75 5.74
C GLY A 218 -2.48 8.31 4.31
N LYS A 219 -3.49 9.10 3.89
CA LYS A 219 -3.49 9.76 2.57
C LYS A 219 -2.43 10.86 2.44
N ARG A 220 -2.10 11.55 3.54
CA ARG A 220 -1.12 12.65 3.56
C ARG A 220 0.33 12.16 3.57
N PHE A 221 0.62 11.14 4.36
CA PHE A 221 2.00 10.74 4.68
C PHE A 221 2.39 9.37 4.15
N GLY A 222 1.42 8.54 3.76
CA GLY A 222 1.66 7.15 3.37
C GLY A 222 2.68 7.01 2.25
N ASP A 223 2.60 7.89 1.27
CA ASP A 223 3.48 7.95 0.09
C ASP A 223 4.63 8.97 0.21
N ALA A 224 4.79 9.61 1.37
CA ALA A 224 5.91 10.53 1.65
C ALA A 224 7.10 9.83 2.36
N GLY A 225 7.00 8.51 2.54
CA GLY A 225 8.00 7.67 3.20
C GLY A 225 7.48 6.90 4.43
N PHE A 226 6.29 7.22 4.96
CA PHE A 226 5.73 6.51 6.13
C PHE A 226 5.64 4.99 5.89
N GLN A 227 5.10 4.58 4.74
CA GLN A 227 4.94 3.16 4.44
C GLN A 227 6.28 2.42 4.38
N ASP A 228 7.28 3.05 3.75
CA ASP A 228 8.61 2.47 3.59
C ASP A 228 9.32 2.33 4.93
N ILE A 229 9.24 3.35 5.80
CA ILE A 229 9.86 3.34 7.13
C ILE A 229 9.29 2.22 7.99
N ILE A 230 7.96 2.15 8.09
CA ILE A 230 7.30 1.14 8.93
C ILE A 230 7.60 -0.28 8.44
N THR A 231 7.74 -0.45 7.12
CA THR A 231 8.08 -1.75 6.52
C THR A 231 9.55 -2.11 6.71
N GLU A 232 10.49 -1.17 6.50
CA GLU A 232 11.94 -1.37 6.65
C GLU A 232 12.36 -1.55 8.12
N ALA A 233 11.68 -0.85 9.02
CA ALA A 233 11.83 -1.02 10.46
C ALA A 233 11.23 -2.35 10.98
N GLU A 234 10.59 -3.14 10.09
CA GLU A 234 9.97 -4.44 10.38
C GLU A 234 8.86 -4.39 11.46
N VAL A 235 8.26 -3.21 11.66
CA VAL A 235 7.15 -3.01 12.60
C VAL A 235 5.86 -3.61 12.04
N VAL A 236 5.64 -3.46 10.73
CA VAL A 236 4.49 -4.03 10.03
C VAL A 236 4.89 -4.63 8.69
N ALA A 237 4.38 -5.83 8.40
CA ALA A 237 4.55 -6.46 7.10
C ALA A 237 3.85 -5.67 5.97
N ALA A 238 4.52 -5.55 4.81
CA ALA A 238 4.04 -4.77 3.65
C ALA A 238 2.58 -5.08 3.25
N GLY A 239 2.16 -6.34 3.31
CA GLY A 239 0.80 -6.77 2.95
C GLY A 239 -0.31 -6.24 3.88
N SER A 240 0.04 -5.71 5.05
CA SER A 240 -0.90 -5.11 6.01
C SER A 240 -0.98 -3.58 5.93
N MET A 241 -0.12 -2.93 5.15
CA MET A 241 -0.02 -1.46 5.11
C MET A 241 -1.29 -0.78 4.58
N ASP A 242 -1.94 -1.37 3.55
CA ASP A 242 -3.20 -0.84 3.02
C ASP A 242 -4.28 -0.76 4.13
N GLY A 243 -4.31 -1.73 5.05
CA GLY A 243 -5.23 -1.76 6.19
C GLY A 243 -4.93 -0.70 7.26
N ILE A 244 -3.65 -0.34 7.41
CA ILE A 244 -3.19 0.69 8.34
C ILE A 244 -3.50 2.09 7.80
N LEU A 245 -3.09 2.37 6.57
CA LEU A 245 -3.27 3.66 5.89
C LEU A 245 -4.75 3.99 5.64
N SER A 246 -5.61 2.98 5.52
CA SER A 246 -7.06 3.16 5.43
C SER A 246 -7.75 3.33 6.78
N GLY A 247 -7.07 3.07 7.90
CA GLY A 247 -7.66 3.06 9.24
C GLY A 247 -8.56 1.86 9.55
N HIS A 248 -8.75 0.93 8.60
CA HIS A 248 -9.63 -0.23 8.78
C HIS A 248 -9.11 -1.23 9.83
N GLN A 249 -7.79 -1.37 9.97
CA GLN A 249 -7.18 -2.19 11.01
C GLN A 249 -6.94 -1.36 12.29
N TYR A 250 -8.01 -0.80 12.85
CA TYR A 250 -7.97 0.22 13.92
C TYR A 250 -6.87 0.03 14.98
N ASN A 251 -6.87 -1.10 15.70
CA ASN A 251 -5.89 -1.33 16.79
C ASN A 251 -4.44 -1.31 16.28
N ARG A 252 -4.20 -1.88 15.09
CA ARG A 252 -2.88 -1.89 14.48
C ARG A 252 -2.50 -0.50 13.99
N SER A 253 -3.43 0.22 13.36
CA SER A 253 -3.22 1.61 12.94
C SER A 253 -2.84 2.51 14.11
N ILE A 254 -3.61 2.49 15.21
CA ILE A 254 -3.34 3.30 16.40
C ILE A 254 -1.97 2.96 16.98
N HIS A 255 -1.63 1.67 17.09
CA HIS A 255 -0.32 1.25 17.59
C HIS A 255 0.83 1.75 16.71
N THR A 256 0.76 1.54 15.39
CA THR A 256 1.78 1.99 14.45
C THR A 256 1.96 3.51 14.46
N HIS A 257 0.87 4.28 14.48
CA HIS A 257 0.95 5.74 14.52
C HIS A 257 1.53 6.26 15.83
N LYS A 258 1.24 5.63 16.97
CA LYS A 258 1.87 5.94 18.27
C LYS A 258 3.38 5.73 18.22
N LEU A 259 3.84 4.56 17.75
CA LEU A 259 5.27 4.24 17.64
C LEU A 259 6.00 5.23 16.73
N MET A 260 5.43 5.52 15.54
CA MET A 260 6.03 6.48 14.61
C MET A 260 6.06 7.90 15.19
N CYS A 261 4.98 8.32 15.87
CA CYS A 261 4.91 9.64 16.51
C CYS A 261 5.94 9.76 17.63
N GLU A 262 6.09 8.73 18.47
CA GLU A 262 7.11 8.68 19.52
C GLU A 262 8.52 8.74 18.94
N ALA A 263 8.81 7.97 17.88
CA ALA A 263 10.11 8.01 17.22
C ALA A 263 10.45 9.40 16.65
N LEU A 264 9.50 10.04 15.96
CA LEU A 264 9.69 11.39 15.43
C LEU A 264 9.81 12.44 16.55
N GLN A 265 9.01 12.34 17.62
CA GLN A 265 9.12 13.23 18.78
C GLN A 265 10.50 13.10 19.43
N ARG A 266 11.02 11.90 19.63
CA ARG A 266 12.37 11.70 20.20
C ARG A 266 13.47 12.28 19.31
N LEU A 267 13.39 12.09 17.99
CA LEU A 267 14.34 12.70 17.04
C LEU A 267 14.28 14.24 17.06
N ARG A 268 13.08 14.83 17.15
CA ARG A 268 12.89 16.28 17.23
C ARG A 268 13.37 16.85 18.56
N TRP A 269 13.09 16.16 19.67
CA TRP A 269 13.64 16.49 20.98
C TRP A 269 15.17 16.41 20.99
N GLN A 270 15.76 15.38 20.38
CA GLN A 270 17.21 15.26 20.28
C GLN A 270 17.81 16.45 19.52
N ALA A 271 17.21 16.85 18.40
CA ALA A 271 17.64 18.02 17.64
C ALA A 271 17.55 19.32 18.45
N TYR A 272 16.51 19.51 19.27
CA TYR A 272 16.40 20.64 20.19
C TYR A 272 17.47 20.61 21.31
N LEU A 273 17.63 19.46 21.98
CA LEU A 273 18.58 19.30 23.08
C LEU A 273 20.03 19.47 22.62
N ASP A 274 20.36 19.13 21.38
CA ASP A 274 21.68 19.33 20.79
C ASP A 274 21.97 20.81 20.48
N GLN A 275 20.95 21.69 20.46
CA GLN A 275 21.12 23.15 20.30
C GLN A 275 21.27 23.90 21.64
N LEU A 276 20.92 23.26 22.75
CA LEU A 276 21.06 23.86 24.07
C LEU A 276 22.55 23.94 24.48
N PRO A 277 22.95 24.97 25.26
CA PRO A 277 24.24 24.96 25.94
C PRO A 277 24.40 23.71 26.81
N GLN A 278 25.64 23.26 27.03
CA GLN A 278 25.93 22.04 27.78
C GLN A 278 25.21 21.99 29.13
N ASP A 279 25.29 23.06 29.93
CA ASP A 279 24.62 23.17 31.23
C ASP A 279 23.09 23.01 31.11
N GLY A 280 22.49 23.57 30.06
CA GLY A 280 21.05 23.47 29.77
C GLY A 280 20.64 22.05 29.37
N ARG A 281 21.47 21.38 28.56
CA ARG A 281 21.27 19.97 28.19
C ARG A 281 21.37 19.06 29.41
N GLU A 282 22.38 19.23 30.25
CA GLU A 282 22.54 18.46 31.48
C GLU A 282 21.37 18.66 32.45
N ALA A 283 20.90 19.90 32.59
CA ALA A 283 19.71 20.23 33.38
C ALA A 283 18.44 19.56 32.84
N ALA A 284 18.25 19.54 31.52
CA ALA A 284 17.12 18.86 30.88
C ALA A 284 17.18 17.33 31.10
N VAL A 285 18.35 16.71 30.89
CA VAL A 285 18.52 15.25 31.13
C VAL A 285 18.21 14.91 32.59
N LYS A 286 18.72 15.69 33.54
CA LYS A 286 18.40 15.50 34.96
C LYS A 286 16.90 15.62 35.21
N LEU A 287 16.24 16.63 34.64
CA LEU A 287 14.80 16.83 34.79
C LEU A 287 13.98 15.65 34.22
N ALA A 288 14.40 15.08 33.09
CA ALA A 288 13.77 13.88 32.52
C ALA A 288 13.92 12.67 33.46
N VAL A 289 15.10 12.46 34.06
CA VAL A 289 15.32 11.40 35.05
C VAL A 289 14.50 11.64 36.32
N ASP A 290 14.44 12.87 36.82
CA ASP A 290 13.64 13.23 37.99
C ASP A 290 12.15 12.90 37.74
N LEU A 291 11.61 13.28 36.58
CA LEU A 291 10.24 12.92 36.16
C LEU A 291 10.02 11.41 36.09
N GLN A 292 10.98 10.64 35.54
CA GLN A 292 10.86 9.18 35.48
C GLN A 292 10.87 8.54 36.88
N THR A 293 11.63 9.11 37.81
CA THR A 293 11.84 8.53 39.15
C THR A 293 10.65 8.82 40.07
N THR A 294 10.02 9.99 39.92
CA THR A 294 8.82 10.36 40.69
C THR A 294 7.52 9.81 40.11
N PHE A 295 7.56 9.24 38.90
CA PHE A 295 6.39 8.70 38.22
C PHE A 295 5.98 7.30 38.73
N PRO A 296 4.67 7.03 38.92
CA PRO A 296 3.55 7.98 39.05
C PRO A 296 3.36 8.44 40.52
N GLY A 297 2.84 9.65 40.75
CA GLY A 297 2.46 10.11 42.09
C GLY A 297 2.46 11.63 42.27
N ASP A 298 2.15 12.09 43.49
CA ASP A 298 2.02 13.52 43.81
C ASP A 298 3.29 14.34 43.51
N ASP A 299 4.47 13.76 43.73
CA ASP A 299 5.76 14.39 43.42
C ASP A 299 5.95 14.58 41.90
N PHE A 300 5.43 13.64 41.09
CA PHE A 300 5.40 13.77 39.64
C PHE A 300 4.46 14.90 39.22
N ASP A 301 3.25 14.95 39.77
CA ASP A 301 2.27 16.00 39.44
C ASP A 301 2.78 17.40 39.82
N ALA A 302 3.42 17.53 40.99
CA ALA A 302 4.06 18.77 41.42
C ALA A 302 5.19 19.20 40.47
N LEU A 303 5.97 18.23 39.96
CA LEU A 303 7.05 18.50 39.01
C LEU A 303 6.53 18.89 37.62
N VAL A 304 5.48 18.22 37.11
CA VAL A 304 4.79 18.56 35.85
C VAL A 304 4.29 20.01 35.87
N MET A 305 3.79 20.47 37.01
CA MET A 305 3.28 21.83 37.20
C MET A 305 4.37 22.88 37.49
N SER A 306 5.63 22.45 37.64
CA SER A 306 6.73 23.33 38.00
C SER A 306 7.11 24.33 36.89
N GLU A 307 7.65 25.48 37.30
CA GLU A 307 8.11 26.51 36.37
C GLU A 307 9.25 26.02 35.46
N LYS A 308 10.04 25.05 35.94
CA LYS A 308 11.12 24.41 35.16
C LYS A 308 10.58 23.69 33.94
N ILE A 309 9.51 22.89 34.10
CA ILE A 309 8.86 22.19 33.00
C ILE A 309 8.21 23.19 32.05
N LYS A 310 7.48 24.18 32.56
CA LYS A 310 6.85 25.22 31.73
C LYS A 310 7.88 25.97 30.87
N THR A 311 9.01 26.35 31.46
CA THR A 311 10.11 27.03 30.74
C THR A 311 10.71 26.12 29.65
N LEU A 312 10.96 24.85 29.98
CA LEU A 312 11.51 23.88 29.03
C LEU A 312 10.57 23.64 27.84
N LEU A 313 9.28 23.39 28.11
CA LEU A 313 8.28 23.16 27.07
C LEU A 313 8.07 24.41 26.20
N SER A 314 8.04 25.60 26.81
CA SER A 314 7.96 26.86 26.05
C SER A 314 9.18 27.05 25.13
N GLY A 315 10.39 26.70 25.60
CA GLY A 315 11.59 26.72 24.77
C GLY A 315 11.54 25.74 23.61
N TYR A 316 10.99 24.54 23.83
CA TYR A 316 10.77 23.54 22.79
C TYR A 316 9.73 24.00 21.75
N ASP A 317 8.65 24.64 22.20
CA ASP A 317 7.63 25.21 21.31
C ASP A 317 8.20 26.35 20.46
N CYS A 318 9.01 27.24 21.04
CA CYS A 318 9.75 28.27 20.28
C CYS A 318 10.66 27.64 19.22
N TYR A 319 11.42 26.59 19.59
CA TYR A 319 12.25 25.86 18.63
C TYR A 319 11.44 25.31 17.45
N ILE A 320 10.26 24.73 17.70
CA ILE A 320 9.39 24.23 16.63
C ILE A 320 8.94 25.38 15.72
N GLN A 321 8.54 26.52 16.29
CA GLN A 321 8.10 27.71 15.53
C GLN A 321 9.22 28.30 14.67
N ASP A 322 10.42 28.43 15.22
CA ASP A 322 11.59 28.99 14.51
C ASP A 322 12.00 28.15 13.30
N ASN A 323 11.75 26.83 13.34
CA ASN A 323 12.10 25.89 12.28
C ASN A 323 10.98 25.67 11.24
N THR A 324 9.86 26.39 11.34
CA THR A 324 8.75 26.27 10.36
C THR A 324 9.08 26.76 8.94
N THR A 325 10.21 27.46 8.77
CA THR A 325 10.75 27.81 7.44
C THR A 325 11.27 26.59 6.69
N ASN A 326 11.74 25.56 7.40
CA ASN A 326 12.16 24.30 6.80
C ASN A 326 10.94 23.47 6.39
N LYS A 327 10.79 23.22 5.08
CA LYS A 327 9.60 22.54 4.53
C LYS A 327 9.50 21.08 4.95
N THR A 328 10.62 20.36 5.05
CA THR A 328 10.63 18.95 5.46
C THR A 328 10.34 18.83 6.95
N PHE A 329 10.95 19.69 7.77
CA PHE A 329 10.68 19.82 9.20
C PHE A 329 9.20 20.11 9.46
N THR A 330 8.64 21.10 8.76
CA THR A 330 7.24 21.53 8.91
C THR A 330 6.27 20.42 8.53
N PHE A 331 6.53 19.75 7.41
CA PHE A 331 5.68 18.66 6.95
C PHE A 331 5.63 17.51 7.97
N TRP A 332 6.77 17.04 8.49
CA TRP A 332 6.79 15.96 9.48
C TRP A 332 6.43 16.41 10.91
N SER A 333 6.63 17.68 11.26
CA SER A 333 6.04 18.25 12.48
C SER A 333 4.51 18.28 12.40
N SER A 334 3.93 18.48 11.21
CA SER A 334 2.48 18.35 11.02
C SER A 334 1.99 16.90 11.14
N TYR A 335 2.84 15.89 10.88
CA TYR A 335 2.49 14.49 11.17
C TYR A 335 2.32 14.29 12.68
N ILE A 336 3.29 14.77 13.46
CA ILE A 336 3.24 14.72 14.92
C ILE A 336 1.97 15.40 15.41
N GLY A 337 1.71 16.64 14.98
CA GLY A 337 0.50 17.38 15.38
C GLY A 337 -0.81 16.67 15.01
N MET A 338 -0.90 16.05 13.82
CA MET A 338 -2.09 15.27 13.46
C MET A 338 -2.28 14.03 14.34
N VAL A 339 -1.21 13.34 14.74
CA VAL A 339 -1.31 12.19 15.64
C VAL A 339 -1.63 12.65 17.07
N GLU A 340 -1.09 13.78 17.52
CA GLU A 340 -1.44 14.39 18.81
C GLU A 340 -2.92 14.77 18.86
N ASP A 341 -3.48 15.40 17.82
CA ASP A 341 -4.92 15.67 17.72
C ASP A 341 -5.75 14.38 17.86
N LEU A 342 -5.28 13.27 17.29
CA LEU A 342 -5.92 11.96 17.43
C LEU A 342 -5.81 11.40 18.86
N LEU A 343 -4.65 11.53 19.50
CA LEU A 343 -4.42 11.06 20.87
C LEU A 343 -5.24 11.87 21.88
N VAL A 344 -5.33 13.19 21.71
CA VAL A 344 -6.18 14.07 22.53
C VAL A 344 -7.66 13.75 22.35
N PHE A 345 -8.11 13.47 21.11
CA PHE A 345 -9.48 12.98 20.87
C PHE A 345 -9.77 11.65 21.59
N ILE A 346 -8.82 10.72 21.56
CA ILE A 346 -8.91 9.45 22.30
C ILE A 346 -8.88 9.70 23.82
N ARG A 347 -8.05 10.64 24.30
CA ARG A 347 -7.97 11.03 25.71
C ARG A 347 -9.31 11.55 26.22
N GLY A 348 -9.95 12.46 25.49
CA GLY A 348 -11.30 12.96 25.81
C GLY A 348 -12.31 11.84 26.02
N THR A 349 -12.23 10.78 25.20
CA THR A 349 -13.06 9.57 25.40
C THR A 349 -12.61 8.76 26.64
N ARG A 350 -11.31 8.55 26.82
CA ARG A 350 -10.74 7.69 27.87
C ARG A 350 -10.87 8.25 29.28
N GLU A 351 -10.98 9.57 29.40
CA GLU A 351 -11.19 10.31 30.65
C GLU A 351 -12.65 10.77 30.84
N ALA A 352 -13.54 10.46 29.89
CA ALA A 352 -14.91 10.98 29.87
C ALA A 352 -14.98 12.54 29.93
N ASN A 353 -14.03 13.22 29.28
CA ASN A 353 -13.93 14.67 29.26
C ASN A 353 -14.60 15.27 28.01
N TRP A 354 -15.81 15.79 28.18
CA TRP A 354 -16.64 16.31 27.08
C TRP A 354 -16.06 17.58 26.45
N SER A 355 -15.50 18.48 27.27
CA SER A 355 -14.88 19.72 26.76
C SER A 355 -13.65 19.39 25.90
N LEU A 356 -12.82 18.43 26.32
CA LEU A 356 -11.69 17.94 25.55
C LEU A 356 -12.12 17.25 24.25
N HIS A 357 -13.22 16.49 24.28
CA HIS A 357 -13.83 15.89 23.09
C HIS A 357 -14.25 16.95 22.06
N LEU A 358 -14.99 17.99 22.45
CA LEU A 358 -15.42 19.04 21.52
C LEU A 358 -14.25 19.85 20.96
N SER A 359 -13.25 20.09 21.79
CA SER A 359 -12.04 20.80 21.41
C SER A 359 -11.24 20.00 20.36
N SER A 360 -10.98 18.72 20.62
CA SER A 360 -10.27 17.87 19.66
C SER A 360 -11.04 17.62 18.36
N VAL A 361 -12.39 17.56 18.39
CA VAL A 361 -13.21 17.52 17.16
C VAL A 361 -12.97 18.75 16.29
N ARG A 362 -12.80 19.94 16.88
CA ARG A 362 -12.49 21.17 16.15
C ARG A 362 -11.13 21.12 15.49
N SER A 363 -10.12 20.55 16.15
CA SER A 363 -8.76 20.38 15.60
C SER A 363 -8.72 19.43 14.40
N ILE A 364 -9.51 18.34 14.41
CA ILE A 364 -9.51 17.35 13.32
C ILE A 364 -10.33 17.76 12.09
N LEU A 365 -11.32 18.65 12.26
CA LEU A 365 -12.29 19.04 11.22
C LEU A 365 -11.67 19.54 9.91
N PRO A 366 -10.68 20.46 9.93
CA PRO A 366 -10.04 20.98 8.72
C PRO A 366 -9.50 19.87 7.81
N TRP A 367 -8.93 18.82 8.40
CA TRP A 367 -8.30 17.73 7.65
C TRP A 367 -9.31 16.90 6.85
N PHE A 368 -10.56 16.80 7.30
CA PHE A 368 -11.61 16.13 6.53
C PHE A 368 -11.94 16.88 5.24
N PHE A 369 -11.82 18.23 5.22
CA PHE A 369 -11.93 19.03 4.01
C PHE A 369 -10.70 18.85 3.12
N SER A 370 -9.49 18.98 3.67
CA SER A 370 -8.22 18.86 2.93
C SER A 370 -8.10 17.55 2.17
N TYR A 371 -8.52 16.45 2.80
CA TYR A 371 -8.35 15.09 2.26
C TYR A 371 -9.63 14.46 1.70
N ASP A 372 -10.65 15.28 1.42
CA ASP A 372 -11.90 14.91 0.73
C ASP A 372 -12.74 13.84 1.43
N ARG A 373 -12.75 13.82 2.77
CA ARG A 373 -13.70 13.02 3.56
C ARG A 373 -15.04 13.74 3.63
N ILE A 374 -15.63 13.99 2.45
CA ILE A 374 -16.76 14.89 2.24
C ILE A 374 -17.93 14.66 3.19
N ASN A 375 -18.26 13.40 3.49
CA ASN A 375 -19.36 13.12 4.40
C ASN A 375 -19.03 13.49 5.85
N TYR A 376 -17.82 13.19 6.33
CA TYR A 376 -17.36 13.64 7.65
C TYR A 376 -17.20 15.16 7.67
N ALA A 377 -16.59 15.76 6.65
CA ALA A 377 -16.48 17.22 6.53
C ALA A 377 -17.85 17.91 6.63
N ARG A 378 -18.91 17.36 6.01
CA ARG A 378 -20.26 17.92 6.10
C ARG A 378 -20.90 17.70 7.47
N TYR A 379 -21.00 16.44 7.89
CA TYR A 379 -21.86 16.06 9.03
C TYR A 379 -21.14 16.23 10.37
N LEU A 380 -19.82 16.11 10.42
CA LEU A 380 -19.05 16.41 11.63
C LEU A 380 -19.02 17.91 11.92
N SER A 381 -19.05 18.77 10.89
CA SER A 381 -19.21 20.22 11.08
C SER A 381 -20.58 20.57 11.67
N ALA A 382 -21.65 19.94 11.17
CA ALA A 382 -22.98 20.11 11.73
C ALA A 382 -23.05 19.58 13.18
N TYR A 383 -22.52 18.37 13.42
CA TYR A 383 -22.40 17.79 14.75
C TYR A 383 -21.66 18.73 15.71
N TRP A 384 -20.48 19.22 15.34
CA TRP A 384 -19.68 20.09 16.22
C TRP A 384 -20.44 21.37 16.59
N MET A 385 -21.07 22.04 15.61
CA MET A 385 -21.87 23.23 15.88
C MET A 385 -23.07 22.96 16.77
N GLU A 386 -23.80 21.86 16.56
CA GLU A 386 -24.93 21.49 17.43
C GLU A 386 -24.45 21.16 18.85
N MET A 387 -23.33 20.42 19.00
CA MET A 387 -22.81 20.01 20.31
C MET A 387 -22.29 21.19 21.14
N VAL A 388 -21.67 22.19 20.50
CA VAL A 388 -21.19 23.41 21.18
C VAL A 388 -22.37 24.29 21.65
N SER A 389 -23.54 24.17 21.02
CA SER A 389 -24.78 24.87 21.37
C SER A 389 -25.70 24.11 22.35
N LEU A 390 -25.29 22.96 22.90
CA LEU A 390 -26.18 22.19 23.78
C LEU A 390 -26.53 22.93 25.07
N GLU A 391 -25.64 23.77 25.59
CA GLU A 391 -25.91 24.58 26.78
C GLU A 391 -27.17 25.46 26.62
N ASP A 392 -27.40 25.98 25.40
CA ASP A 392 -28.56 26.81 25.09
C ASP A 392 -29.75 26.00 24.57
N THR A 393 -29.50 24.91 23.86
CA THR A 393 -30.54 24.16 23.11
C THR A 393 -31.10 22.96 23.85
N HIS A 394 -30.28 22.26 24.64
CA HIS A 394 -30.61 21.03 25.35
C HIS A 394 -29.82 20.96 26.68
N PRO A 395 -30.15 21.80 27.69
CA PRO A 395 -29.35 21.94 28.90
C PRO A 395 -29.21 20.65 29.71
N ASP A 396 -30.27 19.82 29.73
CA ASP A 396 -30.27 18.53 30.42
C ASP A 396 -29.28 17.57 29.77
N ALA A 397 -29.31 17.42 28.44
CA ALA A 397 -28.32 16.65 27.71
C ALA A 397 -26.90 17.24 27.84
N ASN A 398 -26.72 18.57 27.84
CA ASN A 398 -25.42 19.18 28.06
C ASN A 398 -24.84 18.77 29.43
N ASN A 399 -25.64 18.86 30.49
CA ASN A 399 -25.23 18.47 31.84
C ASN A 399 -24.86 16.99 31.91
N GLN A 400 -25.67 16.12 31.28
CA GLN A 400 -25.37 14.69 31.14
C GLN A 400 -24.01 14.44 30.45
N LEU A 401 -23.74 15.12 29.33
CA LEU A 401 -22.50 14.91 28.59
C LEU A 401 -21.29 15.46 29.36
N GLN A 402 -21.44 16.61 30.03
CA GLN A 402 -20.40 17.20 30.88
C GLN A 402 -20.07 16.34 32.11
N SER A 403 -21.03 15.56 32.63
CA SER A 403 -20.77 14.60 33.71
C SER A 403 -20.10 13.30 33.25
N GLY A 404 -19.81 13.16 31.96
CA GLY A 404 -19.12 12.00 31.39
C GLY A 404 -20.04 10.90 30.85
N ASP A 405 -21.36 11.10 30.84
CA ASP A 405 -22.36 10.08 30.42
C ASP A 405 -22.49 9.94 28.88
N PHE A 406 -21.37 10.10 28.18
CA PHE A 406 -21.23 10.03 26.73
C PHE A 406 -20.32 8.87 26.27
N VAL A 407 -19.73 8.15 27.23
CA VAL A 407 -18.85 7.00 27.05
C VAL A 407 -19.28 5.84 27.96
N ALA A 408 -18.70 4.65 27.78
CA ALA A 408 -19.00 3.50 28.62
C ALA A 408 -17.74 2.91 29.29
N GLN A 409 -17.83 2.63 30.59
CA GLN A 409 -16.85 1.88 31.34
C GLN A 409 -17.21 0.39 31.34
N ARG A 410 -16.33 -0.44 30.77
CA ARG A 410 -16.62 -1.88 30.58
C ARG A 410 -15.92 -2.80 31.56
N GLN A 411 -15.07 -2.27 32.42
CA GLN A 411 -14.20 -3.03 33.33
C GLN A 411 -13.99 -2.25 34.63
N GLN A 412 -13.41 -2.88 35.65
CA GLN A 412 -13.32 -2.34 37.01
C GLN A 412 -11.87 -2.30 37.55
N SER A 413 -10.88 -2.35 36.67
CA SER A 413 -9.46 -2.48 37.05
C SER A 413 -8.61 -1.27 36.68
N TYR A 414 -9.10 -0.36 35.84
CA TYR A 414 -8.32 0.75 35.29
C TYR A 414 -9.14 2.03 35.16
N GLY A 415 -8.54 3.18 35.45
CA GLY A 415 -9.17 4.50 35.30
C GLY A 415 -9.26 4.98 33.86
N PHE A 416 -8.13 5.01 33.16
CA PHE A 416 -8.00 5.44 31.75
C PHE A 416 -8.52 4.37 30.76
N ALA A 417 -9.82 4.07 30.80
CA ALA A 417 -10.38 2.88 30.16
C ALA A 417 -11.78 3.03 29.59
N TYR A 418 -12.41 4.21 29.71
CA TYR A 418 -13.67 4.49 29.05
C TYR A 418 -13.59 4.20 27.54
N THR A 419 -14.70 3.73 26.98
CA THR A 419 -14.79 3.28 25.60
C THR A 419 -15.92 4.02 24.89
N ALA A 420 -15.67 4.46 23.66
CA ALA A 420 -16.65 5.11 22.81
C ALA A 420 -17.90 4.22 22.62
N CYS A 421 -19.09 4.84 22.65
CA CYS A 421 -20.36 4.12 22.60
C CYS A 421 -20.53 3.28 21.32
N ASP A 422 -20.09 3.79 20.17
CA ASP A 422 -20.11 3.06 18.89
C ASP A 422 -19.10 1.90 18.84
N GLN A 423 -18.01 1.98 19.60
CA GLN A 423 -17.09 0.85 19.80
C GLN A 423 -17.70 -0.22 20.73
N VAL A 424 -18.49 0.19 21.73
CA VAL A 424 -19.15 -0.74 22.67
C VAL A 424 -20.13 -1.64 21.94
N ILE A 425 -20.98 -1.10 21.06
CA ILE A 425 -21.93 -1.91 20.29
C ILE A 425 -21.21 -2.92 19.39
N GLU A 426 -20.08 -2.55 18.78
CA GLU A 426 -19.26 -3.44 17.96
C GLU A 426 -18.64 -4.59 18.78
N GLN A 427 -18.23 -4.31 20.00
CA GLN A 427 -17.57 -5.28 20.89
C GLN A 427 -18.52 -6.10 21.75
N THR A 428 -19.82 -5.78 21.77
CA THR A 428 -20.86 -6.43 22.56
C THR A 428 -21.87 -7.12 21.65
N VAL A 429 -23.05 -6.53 21.44
CA VAL A 429 -24.16 -7.15 20.70
C VAL A 429 -23.77 -7.59 19.29
N ASN A 430 -22.89 -6.85 18.57
CA ASN A 430 -22.41 -7.20 17.24
C ASN A 430 -21.33 -8.30 17.22
N ARG A 431 -20.58 -8.46 18.31
CA ARG A 431 -19.59 -9.54 18.45
C ARG A 431 -20.19 -10.80 19.04
N ASP A 432 -20.90 -10.70 20.15
CA ASP A 432 -21.63 -11.81 20.79
C ASP A 432 -22.66 -12.42 19.84
N SER A 433 -23.09 -11.58 18.91
CA SER A 433 -23.80 -11.89 17.68
C SER A 433 -23.24 -13.03 16.84
N LYS A 434 -21.92 -13.00 16.63
CA LYS A 434 -21.25 -13.66 15.51
C LYS A 434 -20.82 -15.05 15.99
N THR A 435 -21.54 -16.09 15.57
CA THR A 435 -21.16 -17.48 15.86
C THR A 435 -20.08 -17.97 14.90
N LYS A 436 -19.12 -18.79 15.39
CA LYS A 436 -18.15 -19.48 14.52
C LYS A 436 -18.91 -20.36 13.52
N GLY A 437 -18.70 -20.11 12.23
CA GLY A 437 -19.36 -20.84 11.12
C GLY A 437 -20.41 -20.02 10.36
N GLY A 438 -20.82 -18.84 10.84
CA GLY A 438 -21.82 -18.00 10.16
C GLY A 438 -23.19 -18.67 10.00
N LEU A 439 -24.01 -18.14 9.09
CA LEU A 439 -25.27 -18.80 8.63
C LEU A 439 -25.00 -20.07 7.81
N THR A 440 -23.75 -20.31 7.42
CA THR A 440 -23.28 -21.52 6.73
C THR A 440 -23.41 -22.73 7.66
N GLY A 441 -24.53 -23.45 7.50
CA GLY A 441 -24.91 -24.60 8.33
C GLY A 441 -26.27 -24.45 9.02
N PHE A 442 -26.84 -23.24 9.04
CA PHE A 442 -28.22 -22.98 9.47
C PHE A 442 -29.18 -23.15 8.28
N SER A 443 -30.41 -23.62 8.51
CA SER A 443 -31.36 -23.86 7.41
C SER A 443 -31.63 -22.58 6.61
N LEU A 444 -31.67 -22.66 5.27
CA LEU A 444 -32.10 -21.58 4.35
C LEU A 444 -33.59 -21.17 4.53
N HIS A 445 -34.28 -21.74 5.52
CA HIS A 445 -35.66 -21.44 5.81
C HIS A 445 -35.80 -20.02 6.39
N LYS A 446 -36.37 -19.09 5.61
CA LYS A 446 -36.55 -17.67 5.99
C LYS A 446 -37.16 -17.48 7.38
N GLY A 447 -38.18 -18.27 7.75
CA GLY A 447 -38.78 -18.19 9.08
C GLY A 447 -37.86 -18.62 10.24
N ALA A 448 -36.91 -19.54 10.00
CA ALA A 448 -35.93 -19.95 11.00
C ALA A 448 -34.82 -18.88 11.12
N VAL A 449 -34.37 -18.31 10.00
CA VAL A 449 -33.44 -17.18 9.97
C VAL A 449 -34.06 -15.95 10.64
N HIS A 450 -35.33 -15.64 10.37
CA HIS A 450 -36.04 -14.52 11.00
C HIS A 450 -36.22 -14.72 12.51
N ARG A 451 -36.64 -15.90 12.98
CA ARG A 451 -36.65 -16.22 14.43
C ARG A 451 -35.25 -16.17 15.04
N TRP A 452 -34.24 -16.60 14.28
CA TRP A 452 -32.85 -16.53 14.70
C TRP A 452 -32.38 -15.08 14.82
N THR A 453 -32.78 -14.19 13.91
CA THR A 453 -32.50 -12.74 13.96
C THR A 453 -33.23 -12.05 15.12
N LEU A 454 -34.52 -12.35 15.35
CA LEU A 454 -35.34 -11.67 16.36
C LEU A 454 -34.98 -12.02 17.81
N THR A 455 -34.44 -13.22 18.04
CA THR A 455 -34.05 -13.69 19.40
C THR A 455 -32.60 -13.40 19.75
N HIS A 456 -31.93 -12.64 18.89
CA HIS A 456 -30.49 -12.55 18.83
C HIS A 456 -29.86 -11.82 20.00
N ASN A 457 -30.41 -10.66 20.34
CA ASN A 457 -30.06 -9.89 21.53
C ASN A 457 -30.18 -10.76 22.81
N GLU A 458 -31.26 -11.53 22.94
CA GLU A 458 -31.48 -12.40 24.09
C GLU A 458 -30.45 -13.54 24.17
N ARG A 459 -30.11 -14.17 23.04
CA ARG A 459 -29.09 -15.21 23.00
C ARG A 459 -27.70 -14.67 23.33
N ALA A 460 -27.37 -13.47 22.85
CA ALA A 460 -26.12 -12.80 23.19
C ALA A 460 -26.04 -12.59 24.71
N ALA A 461 -27.11 -12.07 25.34
CA ALA A 461 -27.18 -11.91 26.78
C ALA A 461 -27.07 -13.25 27.55
N ILE A 462 -27.76 -14.30 27.10
CA ILE A 462 -27.65 -15.65 27.70
C ILE A 462 -26.23 -16.19 27.56
N THR A 463 -25.56 -15.97 26.42
CA THR A 463 -24.18 -16.43 26.19
C THR A 463 -23.21 -15.77 27.16
N VAL A 464 -23.38 -14.48 27.44
CA VAL A 464 -22.58 -13.75 28.44
C VAL A 464 -22.80 -14.36 29.83
N GLU A 465 -24.05 -14.49 30.28
CA GLU A 465 -24.37 -15.10 31.58
C GLU A 465 -23.86 -16.54 31.70
N CYS A 466 -23.93 -17.34 30.62
CA CYS A 466 -23.40 -18.70 30.58
C CYS A 466 -21.88 -18.75 30.69
N ARG A 467 -21.15 -17.81 30.07
CA ARG A 467 -19.69 -17.71 30.25
C ARG A 467 -19.36 -17.39 31.70
N ASP A 468 -20.04 -16.42 32.30
CA ASP A 468 -19.85 -16.04 33.69
C ASP A 468 -20.12 -17.22 34.65
N MET A 469 -21.24 -17.92 34.47
CA MET A 469 -21.58 -19.11 35.27
C MET A 469 -20.56 -20.25 35.12
N ALA A 470 -19.92 -20.39 33.96
CA ALA A 470 -18.93 -21.43 33.69
C ALA A 470 -17.52 -21.09 34.21
N GLY A 471 -17.34 -19.98 34.95
CA GLY A 471 -16.01 -19.49 35.35
C GLY A 471 -15.15 -18.99 34.18
N HIS A 472 -15.77 -18.83 33.01
CA HIS A 472 -15.20 -18.19 31.82
C HIS A 472 -15.67 -16.74 31.66
N GLY A 473 -16.37 -16.19 32.65
CA GLY A 473 -16.53 -14.75 32.80
C GLY A 473 -15.16 -14.10 32.82
N SER A 474 -15.04 -12.87 32.31
CA SER A 474 -13.75 -12.26 32.01
C SER A 474 -12.78 -12.41 33.19
N THR A 475 -11.88 -13.38 33.11
CA THR A 475 -10.68 -13.40 33.94
C THR A 475 -9.99 -12.09 33.65
N THR A 476 -9.72 -11.31 34.69
CA THR A 476 -9.13 -9.97 34.61
C THR A 476 -7.71 -10.11 34.06
N LYS A 477 -7.60 -10.31 32.74
CA LYS A 477 -6.31 -10.29 32.06
C LYS A 477 -5.80 -8.88 32.17
N GLN A 478 -4.60 -8.74 32.71
CA GLN A 478 -3.90 -7.48 32.76
C GLN A 478 -3.84 -6.87 31.36
N ARG A 479 -3.99 -5.55 31.26
CA ARG A 479 -3.95 -4.83 29.97
C ARG A 479 -2.61 -5.11 29.31
N ALA A 480 -2.62 -5.60 28.06
CA ALA A 480 -1.38 -5.97 27.36
C ALA A 480 -0.36 -4.83 27.27
N GLU A 481 -0.82 -3.57 27.22
CA GLU A 481 0.00 -2.36 27.20
C GLU A 481 0.73 -2.07 28.53
N LEU A 482 0.41 -2.80 29.61
CA LEU A 482 1.08 -2.74 30.91
C LEU A 482 2.09 -3.88 31.10
N HIS A 483 2.19 -4.81 30.15
CA HIS A 483 3.13 -5.93 30.27
C HIS A 483 4.55 -5.45 29.92
N ASP A 484 5.56 -5.80 30.72
CA ASP A 484 6.96 -5.47 30.45
C ASP A 484 7.42 -5.92 29.05
N SER A 485 7.01 -7.13 28.64
CA SER A 485 7.29 -7.64 27.29
C SER A 485 6.74 -6.75 26.17
N ARG A 486 5.59 -6.10 26.40
CA ARG A 486 5.00 -5.15 25.44
C ARG A 486 5.78 -3.84 25.43
N SER A 487 6.12 -3.29 26.60
CA SER A 487 6.92 -2.07 26.72
C SER A 487 8.30 -2.23 26.06
N GLN A 488 8.97 -3.36 26.29
CA GLN A 488 10.27 -3.67 25.66
C GLN A 488 10.16 -3.81 24.14
N GLN A 489 9.11 -4.44 23.64
CA GLN A 489 8.88 -4.59 22.19
C GLN A 489 8.57 -3.23 21.54
N ASP A 490 7.72 -2.42 22.16
CA ASP A 490 7.39 -1.07 21.67
C ASP A 490 8.65 -0.18 21.65
N GLU A 491 9.49 -0.23 22.69
CA GLU A 491 10.78 0.48 22.72
C GLU A 491 11.73 0.02 21.62
N LYS A 492 11.82 -1.30 21.39
CA LYS A 492 12.61 -1.86 20.29
C LYS A 492 12.11 -1.35 18.93
N ASP A 493 10.79 -1.34 18.72
CA ASP A 493 10.19 -0.90 17.47
C ASP A 493 10.40 0.61 17.25
N VAL A 494 10.28 1.44 18.29
CA VAL A 494 10.62 2.87 18.24
C VAL A 494 12.08 3.08 17.84
N ARG A 495 13.03 2.36 18.46
CA ARG A 495 14.46 2.45 18.11
C ARG A 495 14.74 2.00 16.68
N ASN A 496 14.06 0.96 16.20
CA ASN A 496 14.17 0.52 14.81
C ASN A 496 13.66 1.61 13.84
N ILE A 497 12.54 2.26 14.14
CA ILE A 497 12.01 3.38 13.35
C ILE A 497 13.01 4.54 13.35
N MET A 498 13.50 4.96 14.52
CA MET A 498 14.50 6.04 14.65
C MET A 498 15.75 5.72 13.83
N THR A 499 16.31 4.53 13.99
CA THR A 499 17.49 4.07 13.23
C THR A 499 17.23 4.10 11.72
N THR A 500 16.03 3.69 11.29
CA THR A 500 15.63 3.71 9.88
C THR A 500 15.57 5.14 9.34
N ILE A 501 14.96 6.07 10.08
CA ILE A 501 14.86 7.49 9.70
C ILE A 501 16.24 8.14 9.65
N THR A 502 17.09 7.92 10.66
CA THR A 502 18.45 8.47 10.73
C THR A 502 19.36 7.94 9.62
N ASN A 503 19.16 6.68 9.18
CA ASN A 503 19.89 6.12 8.03
C ASN A 503 19.35 6.60 6.67
N MET A 504 18.20 7.29 6.66
CA MET A 504 17.59 7.88 5.47
C MET A 504 17.69 9.41 5.60
N ILE A 505 16.60 10.16 5.37
CA ILE A 505 16.57 11.60 5.66
C ILE A 505 15.85 11.80 6.99
N ASN A 506 16.61 12.25 8.00
CA ASN A 506 16.03 12.70 9.26
C ASN A 506 15.40 14.09 9.09
N PRO A 507 14.07 14.25 9.17
CA PRO A 507 13.41 15.54 8.91
C PRO A 507 13.79 16.67 9.87
N PHE A 508 14.46 16.36 10.98
CA PHE A 508 14.89 17.31 12.00
C PHE A 508 16.40 17.59 11.98
N ASP A 509 17.12 17.10 10.96
CA ASP A 509 18.54 17.40 10.78
C ASP A 509 18.74 18.84 10.25
N PRO A 510 19.55 19.67 10.94
CA PRO A 510 19.78 21.06 10.55
C PRO A 510 20.57 21.21 9.24
N SER A 511 21.20 20.15 8.73
CA SER A 511 21.96 20.17 7.47
C SER A 511 21.10 20.07 6.21
N ILE A 512 19.80 19.75 6.35
CA ILE A 512 18.88 19.63 5.22
C ILE A 512 18.51 21.01 4.69
N ASN A 513 18.48 21.14 3.36
CA ASN A 513 18.06 22.38 2.71
C ASN A 513 16.62 22.77 3.16
N PRO A 514 16.44 23.93 3.83
CA PRO A 514 15.15 24.32 4.38
C PRO A 514 14.08 24.60 3.31
N ASP A 515 14.48 25.01 2.11
CA ASP A 515 13.54 25.40 1.05
C ASP A 515 12.94 24.21 0.28
N VAL A 516 13.39 22.99 0.57
CA VAL A 516 13.02 21.78 -0.17
C VAL A 516 12.26 20.81 0.73
N LEU A 517 11.16 20.27 0.21
CA LEU A 517 10.43 19.17 0.85
C LEU A 517 10.98 17.85 0.29
N TYR A 518 11.63 17.05 1.14
CA TYR A 518 12.17 15.76 0.77
C TYR A 518 11.21 14.60 1.10
N HIS A 519 11.17 13.60 0.23
CA HIS A 519 10.64 12.28 0.55
C HIS A 519 11.63 11.55 1.46
N ILE A 520 11.27 11.30 2.71
CA ILE A 520 12.29 11.00 3.73
C ILE A 520 12.97 9.65 3.58
N THR A 521 12.41 8.70 2.82
CA THR A 521 13.09 7.43 2.53
C THR A 521 13.91 7.42 1.25
N SER A 522 13.53 8.22 0.25
CA SER A 522 14.16 8.17 -1.08
C SER A 522 15.09 9.35 -1.34
N GLY A 523 14.99 10.40 -0.54
CA GLY A 523 15.69 11.65 -0.71
C GLY A 523 15.28 12.45 -1.95
N LYS A 524 14.16 12.09 -2.60
CA LYS A 524 13.64 12.85 -3.73
C LYS A 524 12.98 14.15 -3.28
N GLU A 525 13.24 15.20 -4.04
CA GLU A 525 12.61 16.51 -3.85
C GLU A 525 11.17 16.48 -4.37
N ALA A 526 10.24 17.01 -3.57
CA ALA A 526 8.86 17.19 -4.00
C ALA A 526 8.79 18.29 -5.08
N PRO A 527 8.04 18.06 -6.18
CA PRO A 527 7.74 19.14 -7.12
C PRO A 527 7.08 20.33 -6.42
N ALA A 528 7.33 21.55 -6.89
CA ALA A 528 6.87 22.79 -6.26
C ALA A 528 5.37 22.76 -5.90
N LEU A 529 4.51 22.29 -6.82
CA LEU A 529 3.07 22.18 -6.58
C LEU A 529 2.74 21.23 -5.44
N VAL A 530 3.37 20.05 -5.39
CA VAL A 530 3.17 19.06 -4.32
C VAL A 530 3.65 19.61 -2.99
N SER A 531 4.81 20.28 -2.98
CA SER A 531 5.36 20.91 -1.79
C SER A 531 4.42 21.97 -1.20
N THR A 532 3.92 22.88 -2.04
CA THR A 532 2.97 23.92 -1.62
C THR A 532 1.66 23.33 -1.11
N GLU A 533 1.06 22.39 -1.85
CA GLU A 533 -0.25 21.83 -1.47
C GLU A 533 -0.20 20.99 -0.18
N LEU A 534 0.90 20.27 0.08
CA LEU A 534 1.07 19.51 1.31
C LEU A 534 1.27 20.42 2.53
N ASN A 535 2.08 21.47 2.42
CA ASN A 535 2.35 22.40 3.52
C ASN A 535 1.13 23.28 3.85
N GLU A 536 0.39 23.74 2.85
CA GLU A 536 -0.80 24.60 3.04
C GLU A 536 -2.09 23.81 3.35
N ALA A 537 -2.03 22.48 3.44
CA ALA A 537 -3.24 21.67 3.49
C ALA A 537 -4.15 22.00 4.69
N LYS A 538 -3.58 22.28 5.88
CA LYS A 538 -4.36 22.62 7.09
C LYS A 538 -5.09 23.94 6.89
N GLU A 539 -4.40 24.98 6.41
CA GLU A 539 -4.97 26.30 6.13
C GLU A 539 -6.09 26.23 5.08
N ARG A 540 -5.86 25.49 3.99
CA ARG A 540 -6.88 25.26 2.95
C ARG A 540 -8.11 24.56 3.53
N GLY A 541 -7.91 23.55 4.38
CA GLY A 541 -8.96 22.83 5.10
C GLY A 541 -9.76 23.75 6.03
N GLU A 542 -9.05 24.57 6.80
CA GLU A 542 -9.62 25.54 7.76
C GLU A 542 -10.49 26.56 7.03
N LYS A 543 -9.98 27.16 5.95
CA LYS A 543 -10.75 28.10 5.12
C LYS A 543 -12.02 27.45 4.55
N ALA A 544 -11.96 26.19 4.15
CA ALA A 544 -13.11 25.47 3.63
C ALA A 544 -14.14 25.13 4.71
N PHE A 545 -13.69 24.76 5.92
CA PHE A 545 -14.53 24.57 7.09
C PHE A 545 -15.27 25.86 7.46
N LEU A 546 -14.54 26.97 7.61
CA LEU A 546 -15.13 28.28 7.93
C LEU A 546 -16.15 28.71 6.88
N THR A 547 -15.82 28.54 5.60
CA THR A 547 -16.74 28.85 4.48
C THR A 547 -17.97 27.96 4.53
N PHE A 548 -17.81 26.67 4.84
CA PHE A 548 -18.91 25.71 4.95
C PHE A 548 -19.90 26.13 6.05
N CYS A 549 -19.41 26.39 7.25
CA CYS A 549 -20.25 26.78 8.39
C CYS A 549 -20.99 28.10 8.12
N LYS A 550 -20.28 29.14 7.65
CA LYS A 550 -20.89 30.44 7.34
C LYS A 550 -21.99 30.34 6.30
N LYS A 551 -21.71 29.72 5.15
CA LYS A 551 -22.64 29.68 4.01
C LYS A 551 -23.78 28.69 4.18
N ARG A 552 -23.60 27.62 4.95
CA ARG A 552 -24.55 26.49 4.98
C ARG A 552 -25.23 26.26 6.32
N LEU A 553 -24.58 26.60 7.43
CA LEU A 553 -25.11 26.37 8.77
C LEU A 553 -25.61 27.68 9.38
N GLN A 554 -24.87 28.79 9.27
CA GLN A 554 -25.24 30.07 9.89
C GLN A 554 -26.14 30.98 9.04
N SER A 555 -26.06 30.92 7.71
CA SER A 555 -26.82 31.85 6.83
C SER A 555 -27.81 31.16 5.89
N ASN A 556 -27.76 29.83 5.78
CA ASN A 556 -28.52 29.06 4.79
C ASN A 556 -28.41 29.55 3.33
N GLU A 557 -27.37 30.32 2.97
CA GLU A 557 -27.09 30.78 1.60
C GLU A 557 -27.00 29.59 0.62
N VAL A 558 -26.43 28.47 1.08
CA VAL A 558 -26.29 27.23 0.31
C VAL A 558 -26.77 26.05 1.15
N TYR A 559 -27.62 25.20 0.58
CA TYR A 559 -28.16 24.05 1.32
C TYR A 559 -27.06 23.05 1.70
N ILE A 560 -27.17 22.44 2.89
CA ILE A 560 -26.17 21.49 3.40
C ILE A 560 -25.97 20.29 2.46
N HIS A 561 -27.03 19.86 1.77
CA HIS A 561 -27.03 18.72 0.86
C HIS A 561 -26.38 18.99 -0.50
N HIS A 562 -26.15 20.26 -0.88
CA HIS A 562 -25.45 20.56 -2.13
C HIS A 562 -24.06 19.92 -2.15
N PRO A 563 -23.58 19.45 -3.32
CA PRO A 563 -22.24 18.88 -3.45
C PRO A 563 -21.16 19.79 -2.86
N LEU A 564 -20.16 19.19 -2.23
CA LEU A 564 -18.96 19.89 -1.77
C LEU A 564 -17.85 19.70 -2.81
N LYS A 565 -17.17 20.80 -3.16
CA LYS A 565 -16.04 20.77 -4.07
C LYS A 565 -14.89 20.00 -3.39
N LYS A 566 -14.42 18.94 -4.06
CA LYS A 566 -13.23 18.20 -3.63
C LYS A 566 -11.98 19.05 -3.88
N MET A 567 -11.06 19.10 -2.92
CA MET A 567 -9.78 19.78 -3.04
C MET A 567 -8.81 19.00 -3.91
N LYS A 568 -8.80 17.66 -3.81
CA LYS A 568 -7.89 16.78 -4.56
C LYS A 568 -6.41 17.20 -4.46
N LEU A 569 -5.96 17.51 -3.23
CA LEU A 569 -4.55 17.85 -2.97
C LEU A 569 -3.62 16.77 -3.52
N LYS A 570 -2.55 17.22 -4.16
CA LYS A 570 -1.49 16.39 -4.75
C LYS A 570 -0.55 15.87 -3.67
N THR A 571 -0.14 14.61 -3.82
CA THR A 571 0.78 13.93 -2.92
C THR A 571 1.97 13.36 -3.71
N PHE A 572 2.93 12.72 -3.04
CA PHE A 572 4.12 12.14 -3.69
C PHE A 572 3.77 11.04 -4.71
N LYS A 573 2.63 10.37 -4.56
CA LYS A 573 2.08 9.42 -5.54
C LYS A 573 1.71 10.07 -6.87
N ASP A 574 1.35 11.35 -6.89
CA ASP A 574 1.06 12.07 -8.12
C ASP A 574 2.32 12.36 -8.95
N VAL A 575 3.52 12.28 -8.35
CA VAL A 575 4.81 12.55 -9.01
C VAL A 575 5.25 11.39 -9.93
N SER A 576 4.69 10.19 -9.73
CA SER A 576 5.18 8.95 -10.37
C SER A 576 4.11 8.15 -11.13
N THR A 577 3.04 8.79 -11.60
CA THR A 577 1.94 8.06 -12.25
C THR A 577 2.31 7.51 -13.64
N THR A 578 2.93 6.34 -13.69
CA THR A 578 2.59 5.33 -14.72
C THR A 578 1.48 4.43 -14.19
N TRP A 579 0.51 4.19 -15.07
CA TRP A 579 -0.72 3.45 -14.80
C TRP A 579 -0.42 1.99 -14.44
N VAL A 580 -0.71 1.58 -13.20
CA VAL A 580 -0.82 0.16 -12.85
C VAL A 580 -2.02 -0.05 -11.94
N THR A 581 -3.08 -0.65 -12.47
CA THR A 581 -4.27 -1.01 -11.68
C THR A 581 -4.08 -2.41 -11.07
N LYS A 582 -4.16 -2.48 -9.73
CA LYS A 582 -4.06 -3.70 -8.91
C LYS A 582 -5.03 -4.80 -9.38
N HIS A 583 -4.54 -6.05 -9.35
CA HIS A 583 -5.12 -7.41 -9.36
C HIS A 583 -6.65 -7.72 -9.39
N LYS A 584 -7.59 -6.77 -9.28
CA LYS A 584 -9.04 -6.97 -9.53
C LYS A 584 -9.40 -7.13 -11.02
N GLY A 585 -8.48 -6.80 -11.92
CA GLY A 585 -8.72 -6.80 -13.36
C GLY A 585 -9.09 -8.16 -13.95
N ARG A 586 -8.57 -9.27 -13.42
CA ARG A 586 -8.77 -10.60 -14.04
C ARG A 586 -10.20 -11.11 -13.93
N GLU A 587 -10.86 -10.81 -12.81
CA GLU A 587 -12.24 -11.24 -12.53
C GLU A 587 -13.26 -10.32 -13.20
N ILE A 588 -12.98 -9.01 -13.22
CA ILE A 588 -13.77 -8.01 -13.95
C ILE A 588 -13.65 -8.24 -15.46
N ALA A 589 -12.47 -8.60 -15.97
CA ALA A 589 -12.23 -8.84 -17.39
C ALA A 589 -12.90 -10.12 -17.90
N LEU A 590 -12.93 -11.21 -17.13
CA LEU A 590 -13.70 -12.40 -17.47
C LEU A 590 -15.20 -12.10 -17.56
N LYS A 591 -15.71 -11.23 -16.67
CA LYS A 591 -17.11 -10.77 -16.69
C LYS A 591 -17.38 -9.85 -17.89
N ALA A 592 -16.48 -8.92 -18.18
CA ALA A 592 -16.57 -8.01 -19.30
C ALA A 592 -16.48 -8.72 -20.67
N ASP A 593 -15.57 -9.70 -20.83
CA ASP A 593 -15.48 -10.52 -22.04
C ASP A 593 -16.78 -11.30 -22.24
N CYS A 594 -17.29 -12.00 -21.22
CA CYS A 594 -18.54 -12.75 -21.32
C CYS A 594 -19.76 -11.86 -21.62
N ASP A 595 -19.87 -10.69 -20.98
CA ASP A 595 -20.97 -9.75 -21.18
C ASP A 595 -20.90 -9.08 -22.56
N LEU A 596 -19.70 -8.73 -23.05
CA LEU A 596 -19.47 -8.17 -24.37
C LEU A 596 -19.77 -9.21 -25.46
N PHE A 597 -19.33 -10.46 -25.27
CA PHE A 597 -19.63 -11.56 -26.18
C PHE A 597 -21.13 -11.88 -26.22
N ALA A 598 -21.80 -11.90 -25.07
CA ALA A 598 -23.24 -12.09 -24.99
C ALA A 598 -24.01 -10.96 -25.70
N ARG A 599 -23.57 -9.70 -25.53
CA ARG A 599 -24.16 -8.55 -26.23
C ARG A 599 -23.92 -8.61 -27.74
N LEU A 600 -22.72 -9.00 -28.19
CA LEU A 600 -22.39 -9.10 -29.60
C LEU A 600 -23.18 -10.22 -30.31
N ILE A 601 -23.43 -11.35 -29.63
CA ILE A 601 -24.33 -12.40 -30.14
C ILE A 601 -25.76 -11.89 -30.27
N VAL A 602 -26.28 -11.16 -29.26
CA VAL A 602 -27.62 -10.57 -29.29
C VAL A 602 -27.74 -9.48 -30.38
N ILE A 603 -26.71 -8.66 -30.57
CA ILE A 603 -26.65 -7.65 -31.64
C ILE A 603 -26.56 -8.33 -33.02
N GLY A 604 -25.73 -9.37 -33.16
CA GLY A 604 -25.62 -10.15 -34.39
C GLY A 604 -26.93 -10.82 -34.79
N MET A 605 -27.66 -11.38 -33.81
CA MET A 605 -29.00 -11.97 -34.01
C MET A 605 -30.08 -10.93 -34.35
N SER A 606 -30.00 -9.72 -33.78
CA SER A 606 -30.99 -8.66 -34.04
C SER A 606 -30.75 -7.85 -35.30
N ARG A 607 -29.49 -7.71 -35.75
CA ARG A 607 -29.11 -6.88 -36.92
C ARG A 607 -28.69 -7.67 -38.16
N LYS A 608 -28.77 -9.00 -38.17
CA LYS A 608 -28.28 -9.88 -39.26
C LYS A 608 -26.81 -9.63 -39.64
N ILE A 609 -25.97 -9.29 -38.67
CA ILE A 609 -24.53 -9.05 -38.92
C ILE A 609 -23.83 -10.38 -39.16
N ASN A 610 -22.97 -10.44 -40.17
CA ASN A 610 -22.22 -11.64 -40.48
C ASN A 610 -21.12 -11.90 -39.42
N MET A 611 -21.23 -13.01 -38.69
CA MET A 611 -20.26 -13.39 -37.66
C MET A 611 -18.85 -13.62 -38.21
N SER A 612 -18.69 -14.04 -39.48
CA SER A 612 -17.37 -14.19 -40.08
C SER A 612 -16.69 -12.85 -40.31
N GLU A 613 -17.47 -11.81 -40.61
CA GLU A 613 -17.00 -10.42 -40.74
C GLU A 613 -16.70 -9.81 -39.37
N MET A 614 -17.54 -10.05 -38.36
CA MET A 614 -17.29 -9.55 -37.01
C MET A 614 -15.96 -10.08 -36.42
N LEU A 615 -15.61 -11.33 -36.72
CA LEU A 615 -14.36 -11.95 -36.26
C LEU A 615 -13.12 -11.48 -37.01
N THR A 616 -13.23 -10.62 -38.03
CA THR A 616 -12.05 -9.94 -38.59
C THR A 616 -11.55 -8.81 -37.70
N TYR A 617 -12.34 -8.40 -36.70
CA TYR A 617 -11.99 -7.37 -35.73
C TYR A 617 -11.67 -7.94 -34.35
N SER A 618 -11.00 -7.15 -33.51
CA SER A 618 -10.88 -7.43 -32.08
C SER A 618 -12.22 -7.18 -31.41
N LEU A 619 -12.67 -8.09 -30.56
CA LEU A 619 -13.96 -7.98 -29.88
C LEU A 619 -13.86 -7.14 -28.60
N GLY A 620 -12.65 -6.97 -28.05
CA GLY A 620 -12.33 -6.03 -26.97
C GLY A 620 -11.48 -4.83 -27.42
N PRO A 621 -11.23 -3.87 -26.51
CA PRO A 621 -10.40 -2.69 -26.78
C PRO A 621 -8.92 -3.01 -27.02
N LEU A 622 -8.49 -4.24 -26.71
CA LEU A 622 -7.12 -4.72 -26.86
C LEU A 622 -7.14 -6.10 -27.56
N PRO A 623 -6.12 -6.43 -28.37
CA PRO A 623 -6.03 -7.74 -29.02
C PRO A 623 -5.70 -8.82 -27.98
N ALA A 624 -6.71 -9.56 -27.52
CA ALA A 624 -6.58 -10.53 -26.43
C ALA A 624 -5.66 -11.73 -26.75
N ALA A 625 -5.23 -11.89 -28.00
CA ALA A 625 -4.23 -12.88 -28.41
C ALA A 625 -2.77 -12.39 -28.25
N LEU A 626 -2.57 -11.09 -28.02
CA LEU A 626 -1.27 -10.40 -27.97
C LEU A 626 -1.12 -9.44 -26.76
N ALA A 627 -2.16 -9.20 -25.96
CA ALA A 627 -2.06 -8.34 -24.78
C ALA A 627 -2.83 -8.93 -23.59
N TYR A 628 -2.33 -8.65 -22.39
CA TYR A 628 -3.11 -8.76 -21.17
C TYR A 628 -4.12 -7.60 -21.08
N PHE A 629 -5.13 -7.75 -20.22
CA PHE A 629 -6.21 -6.77 -20.07
C PHE A 629 -5.76 -5.41 -19.57
N ASP A 630 -4.61 -5.32 -18.91
CA ASP A 630 -4.00 -4.07 -18.47
C ASP A 630 -3.19 -3.37 -19.58
N GLY A 631 -3.21 -3.90 -20.81
CA GLY A 631 -2.43 -3.39 -21.94
C GLY A 631 -0.99 -3.88 -21.98
N SER A 632 -0.54 -4.67 -20.99
CA SER A 632 0.82 -5.21 -21.01
C SER A 632 0.96 -6.35 -22.03
N ILE A 633 2.16 -6.50 -22.59
CA ILE A 633 2.47 -7.53 -23.60
C ILE A 633 2.39 -8.94 -22.99
N MET A 634 1.92 -9.92 -23.78
CA MET A 634 1.90 -11.29 -23.31
C MET A 634 3.28 -11.93 -23.23
N LYS A 635 3.46 -12.84 -22.27
CA LYS A 635 4.72 -13.52 -21.99
C LYS A 635 4.61 -15.03 -22.16
N THR A 636 5.74 -15.63 -22.51
CA THR A 636 5.92 -17.08 -22.68
C THR A 636 7.10 -17.57 -21.86
N ASN A 637 7.12 -18.84 -21.47
CA ASN A 637 8.22 -19.42 -20.71
C ASN A 637 9.44 -19.65 -21.63
N LYS A 638 10.43 -18.75 -21.55
CA LYS A 638 11.64 -18.78 -22.39
C LYS A 638 12.61 -19.91 -21.99
N ALA A 639 12.73 -20.25 -20.70
CA ALA A 639 13.73 -21.21 -20.22
C ALA A 639 13.61 -22.60 -20.86
N LYS A 640 12.39 -23.03 -21.21
CA LYS A 640 12.17 -24.30 -21.93
C LYS A 640 12.78 -24.32 -23.33
N LEU A 641 12.94 -23.16 -23.98
CA LEU A 641 13.55 -23.06 -25.30
C LEU A 641 15.05 -23.36 -25.24
N LEU A 642 15.77 -22.79 -24.26
CA LEU A 642 17.20 -23.05 -24.08
C LEU A 642 17.46 -24.55 -23.94
N HIS A 643 16.75 -25.23 -23.03
CA HIS A 643 16.91 -26.67 -22.83
C HIS A 643 16.56 -27.50 -24.08
N PHE A 644 15.57 -27.06 -24.87
CA PHE A 644 15.20 -27.74 -26.10
C PHE A 644 16.29 -27.65 -27.17
N LEU A 645 16.92 -26.48 -27.33
CA LEU A 645 18.00 -26.27 -28.29
C LEU A 645 19.31 -26.91 -27.81
N GLU A 646 19.60 -26.86 -26.51
CA GLU A 646 20.74 -27.57 -25.91
C GLU A 646 20.65 -29.08 -26.14
N GLY A 647 19.45 -29.66 -26.03
CA GLY A 647 19.21 -31.07 -26.28
C GLY A 647 19.26 -31.50 -27.75
N ALA A 648 19.49 -30.58 -28.69
CA ALA A 648 19.64 -30.91 -30.12
C ALA A 648 21.01 -31.50 -30.45
N ALA A 649 22.03 -31.29 -29.61
CA ALA A 649 23.38 -31.78 -29.88
C ALA A 649 23.59 -33.24 -29.43
N HIS A 650 24.15 -34.07 -30.31
CA HIS A 650 24.53 -35.45 -30.03
C HIS A 650 25.96 -35.73 -30.52
N PRO A 651 26.95 -35.96 -29.64
CA PRO A 651 26.87 -36.04 -28.16
C PRO A 651 26.55 -34.69 -27.49
N PRO A 652 26.19 -34.67 -26.18
CA PRO A 652 25.85 -33.44 -25.47
C PRO A 652 26.91 -32.34 -25.63
N ALA A 653 26.45 -31.10 -25.81
CA ALA A 653 27.34 -29.95 -25.99
C ALA A 653 27.96 -29.42 -24.68
N THR A 654 27.67 -30.04 -23.53
CA THR A 654 28.27 -29.65 -22.25
C THR A 654 29.74 -30.05 -22.19
N VAL A 655 30.60 -29.16 -21.68
CA VAL A 655 32.04 -29.40 -21.51
C VAL A 655 32.42 -29.56 -20.04
N ASP A 656 33.30 -30.53 -19.77
CA ASP A 656 33.77 -30.85 -18.41
C ASP A 656 34.82 -29.86 -17.87
N SER A 657 35.54 -29.18 -18.77
CA SER A 657 36.53 -28.17 -18.39
C SER A 657 36.59 -27.04 -19.43
N ILE A 658 36.83 -25.83 -18.93
CA ILE A 658 36.95 -24.62 -19.75
C ILE A 658 38.41 -24.50 -20.21
N PRO A 659 38.68 -24.20 -21.50
CA PRO A 659 40.05 -24.01 -21.98
C PRO A 659 40.82 -22.96 -21.17
N ARG A 660 42.09 -23.23 -20.85
CA ARG A 660 42.95 -22.27 -20.16
C ARG A 660 43.18 -21.03 -21.02
N GLY A 661 43.19 -19.87 -20.39
CA GLY A 661 43.33 -18.58 -21.08
C GLY A 661 42.05 -18.06 -21.71
N SER A 662 40.89 -18.71 -21.48
CA SER A 662 39.61 -18.21 -21.99
C SER A 662 39.26 -16.84 -21.43
N THR A 663 38.67 -15.96 -22.23
CA THR A 663 38.18 -14.64 -21.76
C THR A 663 36.74 -14.76 -21.30
N TRP A 664 36.44 -14.31 -20.08
CA TRP A 664 35.09 -14.31 -19.55
C TRP A 664 34.37 -12.99 -19.84
N VAL A 665 33.16 -13.08 -20.37
CA VAL A 665 32.27 -11.94 -20.60
C VAL A 665 31.02 -12.16 -19.74
N TRP A 666 30.91 -11.40 -18.67
CA TRP A 666 29.83 -11.52 -17.68
C TRP A 666 28.68 -10.58 -17.99
N ASP A 667 27.47 -11.14 -17.96
CA ASP A 667 26.25 -10.38 -17.77
C ASP A 667 26.27 -9.76 -16.36
N GLY A 668 26.56 -8.47 -16.30
CA GLY A 668 26.84 -7.77 -15.05
C GLY A 668 25.62 -7.74 -14.12
N MET A 669 24.42 -7.56 -14.67
CA MET A 669 23.21 -7.49 -13.85
C MET A 669 22.71 -8.87 -13.43
N ALA A 670 22.97 -9.92 -14.22
CA ALA A 670 22.76 -11.29 -13.76
C ALA A 670 23.69 -11.66 -12.61
N LEU A 671 24.97 -11.27 -12.68
CA LEU A 671 25.96 -11.50 -11.62
C LEU A 671 25.56 -10.80 -10.31
N VAL A 672 25.06 -9.57 -10.38
CA VAL A 672 24.56 -8.83 -9.21
C VAL A 672 23.36 -9.53 -8.56
N GLN A 673 22.48 -10.13 -9.35
CA GLN A 673 21.26 -10.78 -8.86
C GLN A 673 21.51 -12.15 -8.23
N THR A 674 22.58 -12.85 -8.61
CA THR A 674 22.93 -14.15 -8.03
C THR A 674 23.64 -14.04 -6.68
N MET A 675 24.25 -12.88 -6.41
CA MET A 675 25.01 -12.63 -5.19
C MET A 675 24.11 -12.29 -3.99
N LYS A 676 24.47 -12.79 -2.82
CA LYS A 676 23.80 -12.41 -1.57
C LYS A 676 24.20 -10.98 -1.16
N PRO A 677 23.25 -10.14 -0.74
CA PRO A 677 23.56 -8.78 -0.27
C PRO A 677 24.52 -8.84 0.92
N GLN A 678 25.50 -7.94 0.91
CA GLN A 678 26.48 -7.77 2.00
C GLN A 678 26.00 -6.67 2.96
N PRO A 679 26.63 -6.52 4.15
CA PRO A 679 26.25 -5.48 5.11
C PRO A 679 26.29 -4.05 4.53
N THR A 680 27.27 -3.75 3.66
CA THR A 680 27.43 -2.42 3.03
C THR A 680 27.61 -2.52 1.51
N PHE A 681 27.33 -1.42 0.80
CA PHE A 681 27.55 -1.34 -0.65
C PHE A 681 29.03 -1.59 -1.03
N GLY A 682 29.99 -1.08 -0.24
CA GLY A 682 31.42 -1.33 -0.45
C GLY A 682 31.79 -2.80 -0.36
N MET A 683 31.31 -3.51 0.67
CA MET A 683 31.55 -4.96 0.80
C MET A 683 30.92 -5.75 -0.34
N PHE A 684 29.77 -5.32 -0.85
CA PHE A 684 29.09 -5.96 -1.98
C PHE A 684 29.87 -5.79 -3.29
N ALA A 685 30.35 -4.58 -3.58
CA ALA A 685 31.19 -4.30 -4.74
C ALA A 685 32.48 -5.14 -4.73
N ASP A 686 33.14 -5.25 -3.57
CA ASP A 686 34.36 -6.04 -3.42
C ASP A 686 34.08 -7.55 -3.58
N SER A 687 32.89 -8.02 -3.15
CA SER A 687 32.48 -9.42 -3.30
C SER A 687 32.25 -9.83 -4.75
N ILE A 688 31.65 -8.95 -5.56
CA ILE A 688 31.48 -9.15 -7.01
C ILE A 688 32.85 -9.25 -7.69
N LEU A 689 33.76 -8.34 -7.36
CA LEU A 689 35.11 -8.32 -7.91
C LEU A 689 35.90 -9.59 -7.56
N ARG A 690 35.86 -10.03 -6.30
CA ARG A 690 36.51 -11.28 -5.86
C ARG A 690 36.00 -12.50 -6.61
N MET A 691 34.70 -12.57 -6.92
CA MET A 691 34.14 -13.66 -7.71
C MET A 691 34.72 -13.69 -9.13
N MET A 692 34.77 -12.54 -9.81
CA MET A 692 35.34 -12.45 -11.15
C MET A 692 36.83 -12.83 -11.17
N VAL A 693 37.61 -12.33 -10.20
CA VAL A 693 39.03 -12.66 -10.04
C VAL A 693 39.22 -14.15 -9.79
N SER A 694 38.44 -14.74 -8.88
CA SER A 694 38.54 -16.17 -8.56
C SER A 694 38.30 -17.07 -9.77
N VAL A 695 37.32 -16.74 -10.62
CA VAL A 695 37.03 -17.49 -11.85
C VAL A 695 38.14 -17.30 -12.89
N ALA A 696 38.65 -16.07 -13.01
CA ALA A 696 39.75 -15.76 -13.91
C ALA A 696 41.02 -16.55 -13.54
N THR A 697 41.39 -16.57 -12.26
CA THR A 697 42.54 -17.33 -11.76
C THR A 697 42.37 -18.83 -12.04
N ALA A 698 41.18 -19.39 -11.78
CA ALA A 698 40.89 -20.80 -12.00
C ALA A 698 40.99 -21.23 -13.47
N THR A 699 40.73 -20.31 -14.41
CA THR A 699 40.79 -20.54 -15.85
C THR A 699 42.05 -19.96 -16.52
N SER A 700 42.98 -19.40 -15.73
CA SER A 700 44.18 -18.70 -16.21
C SER A 700 43.87 -17.56 -17.20
N SER A 701 42.73 -16.89 -17.01
CA SER A 701 42.31 -15.74 -17.82
C SER A 701 43.13 -14.50 -17.47
N LYS A 702 43.55 -13.76 -18.50
CA LYS A 702 44.22 -12.45 -18.33
C LYS A 702 43.26 -11.27 -18.40
N VAL A 703 42.09 -11.46 -19.02
CA VAL A 703 41.09 -10.40 -19.24
C VAL A 703 39.70 -10.92 -18.89
N VAL A 704 38.92 -10.11 -18.17
CA VAL A 704 37.49 -10.34 -17.89
C VAL A 704 36.69 -9.10 -18.22
N HIS A 705 35.49 -9.28 -18.78
CA HIS A 705 34.57 -8.20 -19.09
C HIS A 705 33.36 -8.27 -18.16
N PHE A 706 33.03 -7.14 -17.52
CA PHE A 706 31.78 -6.93 -16.78
C PHE A 706 30.86 -6.04 -17.62
N VAL A 707 29.76 -6.59 -18.11
CA VAL A 707 28.88 -5.94 -19.10
C VAL A 707 27.47 -5.77 -18.52
N PRO A 708 27.13 -4.59 -17.97
CA PRO A 708 25.79 -4.34 -17.46
C PRO A 708 24.86 -3.71 -18.50
N ASP A 709 23.56 -3.67 -18.16
CA ASP A 709 22.56 -2.83 -18.83
C ASP A 709 22.82 -1.33 -18.58
N THR A 710 22.26 -0.48 -19.44
CA THR A 710 22.12 0.96 -19.23
C THR A 710 20.65 1.31 -18.98
N TYR A 711 20.31 2.17 -18.03
CA TYR A 711 18.91 2.48 -17.72
C TYR A 711 18.50 3.88 -18.24
N ARG A 712 17.91 3.93 -19.45
CA ARG A 712 17.43 5.19 -20.03
C ARG A 712 16.02 5.56 -19.59
N THR A 713 15.75 6.86 -19.48
CA THR A 713 14.42 7.40 -19.17
C THR A 713 13.38 7.03 -20.22
N VAL A 714 13.73 7.14 -21.50
CA VAL A 714 12.89 6.72 -22.63
C VAL A 714 13.43 5.41 -23.18
N SER A 715 12.72 4.31 -22.92
CA SER A 715 13.10 2.98 -23.40
C SER A 715 11.89 2.11 -23.74
N ILE A 716 12.04 1.28 -24.76
CA ILE A 716 11.06 0.24 -25.13
C ILE A 716 10.94 -0.85 -24.06
N LYS A 717 11.90 -0.95 -23.12
CA LYS A 717 11.88 -1.88 -21.97
C LYS A 717 11.15 -1.32 -20.76
N ASN A 718 10.72 -0.05 -20.77
CA ASN A 718 10.06 0.56 -19.60
C ASN A 718 8.82 -0.22 -19.17
N ALA A 719 8.03 -0.74 -20.11
CA ALA A 719 6.88 -1.58 -19.77
C ALA A 719 7.28 -2.86 -19.00
N GLU A 720 8.40 -3.49 -19.36
CA GLU A 720 8.91 -4.68 -18.67
C GLU A 720 9.53 -4.32 -17.30
N ARG A 721 10.22 -3.18 -17.20
CA ARG A 721 10.75 -2.64 -15.93
C ARG A 721 9.62 -2.31 -14.95
N ASP A 722 8.56 -1.66 -15.43
CA ASP A 722 7.36 -1.33 -14.67
C ASP A 722 6.66 -2.57 -14.13
N ARG A 723 6.53 -3.61 -14.96
CA ARG A 723 5.97 -4.90 -14.55
C ARG A 723 6.78 -5.58 -13.44
N ARG A 724 8.12 -5.56 -13.52
CA ARG A 724 8.99 -6.14 -12.48
C ARG A 724 8.91 -5.36 -11.16
N ALA A 725 8.59 -4.07 -11.22
CA ALA A 725 8.45 -3.19 -10.07
C ALA A 725 7.09 -3.28 -9.32
N VAL A 726 6.16 -4.13 -9.77
CA VAL A 726 4.82 -4.28 -9.16
C VAL A 726 4.87 -4.71 -7.68
N LYS A 727 5.97 -5.34 -7.23
CA LYS A 727 6.17 -5.72 -5.82
C LYS A 727 6.61 -4.56 -4.90
N GLY A 728 6.80 -3.37 -5.44
CA GLY A 728 7.31 -2.19 -4.73
C GLY A 728 8.56 -1.63 -5.40
N ARG A 729 8.72 -0.30 -5.35
CA ARG A 729 9.96 0.39 -5.70
C ARG A 729 10.46 1.08 -4.45
N GLN A 730 11.66 0.74 -4.02
CA GLN A 730 12.42 1.56 -3.11
C GLN A 730 13.40 2.33 -3.97
N VAL A 731 13.36 3.66 -3.98
CA VAL A 731 14.41 4.45 -4.64
C VAL A 731 15.39 4.89 -3.59
N LEU A 732 16.68 4.63 -3.79
CA LEU A 732 17.74 4.94 -2.83
C LEU A 732 18.99 5.37 -3.58
N LYS A 733 19.55 6.51 -3.17
CA LYS A 733 20.82 7.03 -3.70
C LYS A 733 21.98 6.47 -2.87
N ILE A 734 23.02 5.99 -3.54
CA ILE A 734 24.24 5.50 -2.89
C ILE A 734 25.20 6.68 -2.75
N TYR A 735 25.59 7.03 -1.52
CA TYR A 735 26.44 8.19 -1.23
C TYR A 735 27.74 7.83 -0.51
N ALA A 736 27.86 6.63 0.09
CA ALA A 736 29.07 6.21 0.79
C ALA A 736 29.31 4.69 0.72
N GLU A 737 30.55 4.26 0.95
CA GLU A 737 30.96 2.85 0.88
C GLU A 737 30.47 2.02 2.08
N ASP A 738 30.36 2.66 3.24
CA ASP A 738 29.86 2.11 4.51
C ASP A 738 28.33 2.16 4.63
N GLN A 739 27.65 2.79 3.66
CA GLN A 739 26.20 2.79 3.58
C GLN A 739 25.66 1.35 3.53
N LYS A 740 24.73 1.05 4.44
CA LYS A 740 24.12 -0.27 4.53
C LYS A 740 23.24 -0.56 3.31
N ILE A 741 23.29 -1.80 2.85
CA ILE A 741 22.37 -2.26 1.80
C ILE A 741 20.95 -2.34 2.39
N PRO A 742 19.91 -1.87 1.68
CA PRO A 742 18.54 -1.99 2.14
C PRO A 742 18.14 -3.46 2.39
N LYS A 743 17.36 -3.72 3.45
CA LYS A 743 16.90 -5.10 3.76
C LYS A 743 16.07 -5.67 2.60
N GLN A 744 15.31 -4.82 1.92
CA GLN A 744 14.48 -5.19 0.77
C GLN A 744 15.25 -5.18 -0.56
N TRP A 745 16.37 -5.90 -0.64
CA TRP A 745 17.27 -5.94 -1.80
C TRP A 745 16.57 -6.18 -3.15
N SER A 746 15.57 -7.07 -3.18
CA SER A 746 14.79 -7.34 -4.40
C SER A 746 13.97 -6.14 -4.91
N GLN A 747 13.48 -5.27 -4.01
CA GLN A 747 12.75 -4.05 -4.38
C GLN A 747 13.72 -2.94 -4.78
N PHE A 748 14.89 -2.87 -4.14
CA PHE A 748 15.98 -1.98 -4.57
C PHE A 748 16.40 -2.29 -6.01
N LEU A 749 16.63 -3.57 -6.34
CA LEU A 749 16.94 -4.04 -7.70
C LEU A 749 15.73 -4.03 -8.66
N ALA A 750 14.54 -3.60 -8.24
CA ALA A 750 13.43 -3.41 -9.16
C ALA A 750 13.44 -2.01 -9.83
N CYS A 751 14.21 -1.06 -9.28
CA CYS A 751 14.29 0.32 -9.78
C CYS A 751 15.50 0.49 -10.72
N GLY A 752 15.28 1.01 -11.93
CA GLY A 752 16.35 1.27 -12.90
C GLY A 752 17.36 2.31 -12.42
N GLU A 753 16.88 3.38 -11.79
CA GLU A 753 17.71 4.46 -11.23
C GLU A 753 18.68 3.95 -10.16
N ASN A 754 18.22 3.05 -9.28
CA ASN A 754 19.08 2.41 -8.29
C ASN A 754 20.17 1.54 -8.92
N LYS A 755 19.84 0.84 -10.02
CA LYS A 755 20.80 -0.01 -10.70
C LYS A 755 21.86 0.82 -11.42
N ASP A 756 21.48 1.90 -12.09
CA ASP A 756 22.45 2.86 -12.65
C ASP A 756 23.37 3.39 -11.54
N ASN A 757 22.80 3.88 -10.42
CA ASN A 757 23.58 4.37 -9.28
C ASN A 757 24.51 3.28 -8.70
N LEU A 758 24.06 2.02 -8.65
CA LEU A 758 24.85 0.90 -8.17
C LEU A 758 26.03 0.58 -9.11
N LEU A 759 25.80 0.60 -10.41
CA LEU A 759 26.83 0.33 -11.42
C LEU A 759 27.87 1.45 -11.45
N GLU A 760 27.44 2.71 -11.34
CA GLU A 760 28.33 3.86 -11.20
C GLU A 760 29.17 3.77 -9.92
N PHE A 761 28.56 3.33 -8.81
CA PHE A 761 29.26 3.08 -7.57
C PHE A 761 30.30 1.96 -7.71
N PHE A 762 29.98 0.84 -8.39
CA PHE A 762 30.95 -0.23 -8.65
C PHE A 762 32.15 0.27 -9.43
N TYR A 763 31.92 0.98 -10.54
CA TYR A 763 33.00 1.58 -11.32
C TYR A 763 33.88 2.48 -10.46
N THR A 764 33.28 3.41 -9.70
CA THR A 764 34.01 4.34 -8.83
C THR A 764 34.84 3.61 -7.76
N ARG A 765 34.24 2.61 -7.09
CA ARG A 765 34.88 1.81 -6.04
C ARG A 765 36.06 0.99 -6.59
N TRP A 766 35.86 0.34 -7.73
CA TRP A 766 36.89 -0.48 -8.36
C TRP A 766 38.07 0.34 -8.86
N CYS A 767 37.82 1.56 -9.36
CA CYS A 767 38.86 2.49 -9.78
C CYS A 767 39.71 3.04 -8.62
N LYS A 768 39.10 3.34 -7.46
CA LYS A 768 39.76 4.05 -6.37
C LYS A 768 40.38 3.14 -5.31
N SER A 769 39.69 2.08 -4.94
CA SER A 769 39.92 1.43 -3.64
C SER A 769 40.07 -0.08 -3.72
N ALA A 770 39.81 -0.71 -4.88
CA ALA A 770 39.78 -2.17 -5.01
C ALA A 770 40.91 -2.76 -5.88
N GLY A 771 41.84 -1.94 -6.39
CA GLY A 771 42.94 -2.42 -7.27
C GLY A 771 43.88 -3.44 -6.63
N TYR A 772 43.90 -3.54 -5.29
CA TYR A 772 44.63 -4.59 -4.58
C TYR A 772 44.09 -6.01 -4.86
N LEU A 773 42.82 -6.14 -5.26
CA LEU A 773 42.16 -7.42 -5.58
C LEU A 773 42.45 -7.92 -7.00
N MET A 774 43.01 -7.08 -7.88
CA MET A 774 43.07 -7.35 -9.33
C MET A 774 44.39 -7.97 -9.83
N GLU A 775 45.37 -8.28 -8.97
CA GLU A 775 46.68 -8.89 -9.31
C GLU A 775 47.18 -8.59 -10.75
N ASP A 776 47.35 -9.62 -11.60
CA ASP A 776 47.77 -9.52 -13.01
C ASP A 776 46.56 -9.57 -14.00
N LEU A 777 45.36 -9.24 -13.52
CA LEU A 777 44.11 -9.36 -14.27
C LEU A 777 43.64 -8.00 -14.80
N THR A 778 43.40 -7.90 -16.10
CA THR A 778 42.72 -6.75 -16.70
C THR A 778 41.21 -6.93 -16.61
N ILE A 779 40.50 -5.94 -16.06
CA ILE A 779 39.04 -5.96 -15.99
C ILE A 779 38.46 -4.86 -16.87
N ILE A 780 37.68 -5.25 -17.87
CA ILE A 780 36.96 -4.33 -18.74
C ILE A 780 35.56 -4.11 -18.16
N VAL A 781 35.30 -2.89 -17.68
CA VAL A 781 34.04 -2.53 -17.01
C VAL A 781 33.22 -1.64 -17.94
N GLY A 782 32.03 -2.11 -18.31
CA GLY A 782 31.02 -1.26 -18.92
C GLY A 782 30.27 -0.47 -17.86
N HIS A 783 30.06 0.83 -18.09
CA HIS A 783 29.20 1.69 -17.27
C HIS A 783 28.55 2.74 -18.16
N GLY A 784 27.26 3.03 -17.96
CA GLY A 784 26.53 3.91 -18.87
C GLY A 784 26.67 3.46 -20.33
N GLY A 785 27.14 4.37 -21.20
CA GLY A 785 27.48 4.10 -22.62
C GLY A 785 28.98 3.97 -22.91
N GLU A 786 29.81 3.84 -21.87
CA GLU A 786 31.27 3.82 -21.94
C GLU A 786 31.84 2.50 -21.41
N CYS A 787 33.10 2.21 -21.76
CA CYS A 787 33.83 1.04 -21.30
C CYS A 787 35.28 1.43 -20.99
N HIS A 788 35.79 0.96 -19.85
CA HIS A 788 37.16 1.23 -19.40
C HIS A 788 37.88 -0.07 -19.05
N ALA A 789 39.15 -0.18 -19.40
CA ALA A 789 40.05 -1.22 -18.92
C ALA A 789 40.69 -0.77 -17.60
N LEU A 790 40.65 -1.65 -16.60
CA LEU A 790 41.29 -1.49 -15.31
C LEU A 790 42.47 -2.46 -15.25
N GLU A 791 43.70 -1.93 -15.23
CA GLU A 791 44.92 -2.73 -15.18
C GLU A 791 45.81 -2.28 -14.01
N LYS A 792 46.38 -3.24 -13.28
CA LYS A 792 47.26 -2.94 -12.16
C LYS A 792 48.69 -2.75 -12.67
N ILE A 793 49.27 -1.56 -12.47
CA ILE A 793 50.70 -1.33 -12.73
C ILE A 793 51.50 -1.48 -11.44
N THR A 794 52.53 -2.32 -11.46
CA THR A 794 53.44 -2.55 -10.32
C THR A 794 53.99 -1.21 -9.80
N HIS A 795 53.82 -0.96 -8.50
CA HIS A 795 54.28 0.23 -7.76
C HIS A 795 53.65 1.61 -8.11
N LYS A 796 52.65 1.71 -9.01
CA LYS A 796 51.99 3.00 -9.37
C LYS A 796 50.46 3.08 -9.21
N GLY A 797 49.79 2.00 -8.82
CA GLY A 797 48.32 1.98 -8.66
C GLY A 797 47.61 1.34 -9.85
N LEU A 798 46.37 1.76 -10.12
CA LEU A 798 45.52 1.26 -11.21
C LEU A 798 45.60 2.20 -12.42
N GLU A 799 45.90 1.68 -13.60
CA GLU A 799 45.74 2.38 -14.88
C GLU A 799 44.32 2.17 -15.40
N ILE A 800 43.68 3.28 -15.81
CA ILE A 800 42.30 3.30 -16.31
C ILE A 800 42.34 3.81 -17.74
N THR A 801 42.09 2.93 -18.70
CA THR A 801 42.17 3.25 -20.14
C THR A 801 40.78 3.17 -20.77
N PRO A 802 40.27 4.23 -21.43
CA PRO A 802 39.00 4.16 -22.14
C PRO A 802 39.13 3.26 -23.38
N ILE A 803 38.16 2.37 -23.57
CA ILE A 803 38.09 1.45 -24.71
C ILE A 803 37.06 1.97 -25.72
N HIS A 804 37.50 2.88 -26.59
CA HIS A 804 36.62 3.64 -27.48
C HIS A 804 35.80 2.76 -28.45
N ASN A 805 36.33 1.62 -28.88
CA ASN A 805 35.63 0.66 -29.74
C ASN A 805 34.50 -0.10 -29.02
N LEU A 806 34.43 -0.05 -27.69
CA LEU A 806 33.33 -0.62 -26.90
C LEU A 806 32.32 0.44 -26.42
N CYS A 807 32.57 1.73 -26.65
CA CYS A 807 31.59 2.79 -26.37
C CYS A 807 30.37 2.64 -27.28
N THR A 808 29.18 2.53 -26.69
CA THR A 808 27.97 2.10 -27.41
C THR A 808 26.71 2.83 -26.95
N THR A 809 25.76 2.95 -27.87
CA THR A 809 24.40 3.42 -27.57
C THR A 809 23.43 2.26 -27.32
N GLN A 810 23.92 1.02 -27.30
CA GLN A 810 23.11 -0.14 -26.92
C GLN A 810 22.71 -0.06 -25.44
N GLU A 811 21.44 -0.31 -25.16
CA GLU A 811 20.89 -0.23 -23.80
C GLU A 811 20.99 -1.57 -23.06
N GLU A 812 20.84 -2.69 -23.76
CA GLU A 812 20.69 -4.02 -23.17
C GLU A 812 22.04 -4.75 -23.07
N ALA A 813 22.26 -5.42 -21.93
CA ALA A 813 23.41 -6.32 -21.80
C ALA A 813 23.40 -7.39 -22.91
N ASP A 814 22.22 -7.87 -23.32
CA ASP A 814 22.05 -8.94 -24.30
C ASP A 814 22.86 -8.73 -25.58
N THR A 815 22.79 -7.53 -26.17
CA THR A 815 23.53 -7.18 -27.39
C THR A 815 24.95 -6.71 -27.06
N ARG A 816 25.15 -5.99 -25.95
CA ARG A 816 26.47 -5.48 -25.54
C ARG A 816 27.46 -6.60 -25.27
N LEU A 817 27.00 -7.73 -24.72
CA LEU A 817 27.82 -8.92 -24.46
C LEU A 817 28.53 -9.39 -25.73
N PHE A 818 27.83 -9.43 -26.87
CA PHE A 818 28.42 -9.88 -28.14
C PHE A 818 29.31 -8.84 -28.81
N LEU A 819 29.09 -7.54 -28.57
CA LEU A 819 30.05 -6.50 -28.93
C LEU A 819 31.38 -6.71 -28.16
N HIS A 820 31.30 -7.03 -26.87
CA HIS A 820 32.48 -7.37 -26.06
C HIS A 820 33.12 -8.69 -26.51
N CYS A 821 32.33 -9.69 -26.92
CA CYS A 821 32.87 -10.93 -27.50
C CYS A 821 33.61 -10.67 -28.80
N LYS A 822 33.07 -9.80 -29.67
CA LYS A 822 33.72 -9.44 -30.94
C LYS A 822 35.06 -8.75 -30.71
N HIS A 823 35.14 -7.86 -29.72
CA HIS A 823 36.41 -7.25 -29.33
C HIS A 823 37.37 -8.25 -28.70
N ALA A 824 36.87 -9.14 -27.83
CA ALA A 824 37.71 -10.16 -27.18
C ALA A 824 38.30 -11.18 -28.17
N ALA A 825 37.65 -11.39 -29.32
CA ALA A 825 38.17 -12.26 -30.37
C ALA A 825 39.51 -11.78 -30.96
N ASP A 826 39.85 -10.50 -30.84
CA ASP A 826 41.12 -9.94 -31.33
C ASP A 826 42.34 -10.47 -30.55
N TYR A 827 42.13 -10.91 -29.30
CA TYR A 827 43.21 -11.38 -28.40
C TYR A 827 42.90 -12.71 -27.70
N SER A 828 41.74 -13.33 -27.94
CA SER A 828 41.33 -14.57 -27.30
C SER A 828 40.62 -15.52 -28.28
N SER A 829 41.12 -16.75 -28.39
CA SER A 829 40.52 -17.79 -29.23
C SER A 829 39.32 -18.48 -28.58
N HIS A 830 39.16 -18.35 -27.26
CA HIS A 830 38.10 -19.00 -26.48
C HIS A 830 37.41 -17.98 -25.57
N ILE A 831 36.11 -17.78 -25.76
CA ILE A 831 35.33 -16.80 -25.03
C ILE A 831 34.20 -17.51 -24.29
N VAL A 832 34.03 -17.20 -23.00
CA VAL A 832 32.95 -17.72 -22.16
C VAL A 832 31.96 -16.60 -21.85
N VAL A 833 30.75 -16.71 -22.38
CA VAL A 833 29.63 -15.82 -22.08
C VAL A 833 28.88 -16.37 -20.86
N SER A 834 28.91 -15.65 -19.75
CA SER A 834 28.22 -16.03 -18.51
C SER A 834 26.91 -15.28 -18.40
N SER A 835 25.78 -15.97 -18.67
CA SER A 835 24.44 -15.41 -18.54
C SER A 835 23.39 -16.50 -18.30
N PRO A 836 22.37 -16.25 -17.47
CA PRO A 836 21.19 -17.10 -17.35
C PRO A 836 20.13 -16.82 -18.42
N ASP A 837 20.28 -15.77 -19.23
CA ASP A 837 19.22 -15.33 -20.15
C ASP A 837 19.18 -16.17 -21.44
N THR A 838 17.97 -16.59 -21.79
CA THR A 838 17.70 -17.30 -23.04
C THR A 838 17.88 -16.38 -24.25
N ASP A 839 17.61 -15.08 -24.11
CA ASP A 839 17.77 -14.11 -25.20
C ASP A 839 19.24 -14.05 -25.64
N VAL A 840 20.17 -14.02 -24.67
CA VAL A 840 21.63 -14.10 -24.91
C VAL A 840 22.02 -15.42 -25.55
N PHE A 841 21.47 -16.55 -25.10
CA PHE A 841 21.77 -17.86 -25.68
C PHE A 841 21.36 -17.97 -27.16
N ILE A 842 20.19 -17.42 -27.53
CA ILE A 842 19.73 -17.38 -28.92
C ILE A 842 20.67 -16.53 -29.78
N LEU A 843 21.10 -15.38 -29.27
CA LEU A 843 22.08 -14.53 -29.96
C LEU A 843 23.44 -15.22 -30.10
N ALA A 844 23.88 -15.99 -29.09
CA ALA A 844 25.11 -16.77 -29.15
C ALA A 844 25.09 -17.78 -30.29
N LEU A 845 23.97 -18.50 -30.46
CA LEU A 845 23.82 -19.48 -31.53
C LEU A 845 23.79 -18.84 -32.92
N ALA A 846 23.09 -17.70 -33.05
CA ALA A 846 22.93 -17.02 -34.33
C ALA A 846 24.24 -16.34 -34.79
N LEU A 847 24.99 -15.74 -33.86
CA LEU A 847 26.17 -14.92 -34.17
C LEU A 847 27.50 -15.66 -34.00
N SER A 848 27.49 -16.96 -33.66
CA SER A 848 28.71 -17.72 -33.37
C SER A 848 29.74 -17.69 -34.50
N GLN A 849 29.29 -17.62 -35.77
CA GLN A 849 30.17 -17.51 -36.94
C GLN A 849 30.70 -16.09 -37.16
N GLU A 850 30.02 -15.06 -36.67
CA GLU A 850 30.39 -13.65 -36.85
C GLU A 850 31.41 -13.15 -35.82
N ILE A 851 31.50 -13.76 -34.63
CA ILE A 851 32.41 -13.32 -33.57
C ILE A 851 33.89 -13.54 -33.95
N GLY A 852 34.23 -14.65 -34.59
CA GLY A 852 35.62 -14.99 -34.94
C GLY A 852 36.41 -15.68 -33.84
N ALA A 853 35.74 -16.17 -32.79
CA ALA A 853 36.32 -16.97 -31.70
C ALA A 853 35.39 -18.12 -31.30
N HIS A 854 35.93 -19.09 -30.58
CA HIS A 854 35.14 -20.22 -30.07
C HIS A 854 34.32 -19.80 -28.84
N LEU A 855 33.02 -20.05 -28.86
CA LEU A 855 32.07 -19.53 -27.87
C LEU A 855 31.59 -20.65 -26.93
N TYR A 856 31.68 -20.36 -25.64
CA TYR A 856 31.10 -21.16 -24.58
C TYR A 856 30.03 -20.35 -23.86
N PHE A 857 28.90 -20.98 -23.54
CA PHE A 857 27.82 -20.36 -22.79
C PHE A 857 27.74 -20.98 -21.40
N HIS A 858 28.07 -20.20 -20.38
CA HIS A 858 28.06 -20.63 -18.98
C HIS A 858 26.75 -20.21 -18.31
N THR A 859 26.02 -21.17 -17.76
CA THR A 859 24.66 -20.95 -17.22
C THR A 859 24.30 -21.92 -16.10
N GLY A 860 23.22 -21.64 -15.38
CA GLY A 860 22.76 -22.43 -14.23
C GLY A 860 23.17 -21.84 -12.88
N THR A 861 22.74 -22.48 -11.79
CA THR A 861 23.03 -22.06 -10.41
C THR A 861 23.40 -23.26 -9.54
N GLY A 862 24.34 -23.07 -8.61
CA GLY A 862 24.77 -24.11 -7.68
C GLY A 862 25.23 -25.38 -8.40
N LEU A 863 24.65 -26.52 -8.04
CA LEU A 863 24.97 -27.84 -8.64
C LEU A 863 24.47 -28.02 -10.08
N GLN A 864 23.63 -27.11 -10.59
CA GLN A 864 23.09 -27.15 -11.96
C GLN A 864 23.90 -26.25 -12.93
N THR A 865 25.01 -25.70 -12.47
CA THR A 865 25.91 -24.86 -13.26
C THR A 865 26.63 -25.72 -14.29
N ARG A 866 26.62 -25.29 -15.55
CA ARG A 866 27.25 -26.00 -16.67
C ARG A 866 27.70 -25.05 -17.76
N THR A 867 28.65 -25.50 -18.56
CA THR A 867 29.19 -24.75 -19.70
C THR A 867 28.85 -25.48 -20.99
N ILE A 868 28.25 -24.78 -21.95
CA ILE A 868 27.74 -25.32 -23.21
C ILE A 868 28.62 -24.81 -24.36
N GLU A 869 29.09 -25.71 -25.20
CA GLU A 869 29.82 -25.39 -26.43
C GLU A 869 28.84 -24.96 -27.54
N VAL A 870 28.80 -23.65 -27.84
CA VAL A 870 27.80 -23.06 -28.73
C VAL A 870 27.98 -23.55 -30.17
N GLN A 871 29.22 -23.73 -30.61
CA GLN A 871 29.55 -24.20 -31.96
C GLN A 871 28.98 -25.59 -32.26
N ARG A 872 28.96 -26.52 -31.29
CA ARG A 872 28.38 -27.86 -31.50
C ARG A 872 26.89 -27.80 -31.81
N ILE A 873 26.15 -27.01 -31.04
CA ILE A 873 24.71 -26.85 -31.26
C ILE A 873 24.46 -26.17 -32.61
N HIS A 874 25.28 -25.18 -32.97
CA HIS A 874 25.19 -24.53 -34.28
C HIS A 874 25.42 -25.52 -35.43
N GLN A 875 26.41 -26.41 -35.32
CA GLN A 875 26.71 -27.43 -36.34
C GLN A 875 25.53 -28.39 -36.55
N GLU A 876 24.89 -28.83 -35.46
CA GLU A 876 23.75 -29.76 -35.50
C GLU A 876 22.46 -29.13 -36.03
N LEU A 877 22.19 -27.86 -35.65
CA LEU A 877 21.00 -27.15 -36.14
C LEU A 877 21.15 -26.64 -37.58
N GLY A 878 22.38 -26.34 -37.99
CA GLY A 878 22.71 -25.76 -39.29
C GLY A 878 22.51 -24.24 -39.36
N SER A 879 23.33 -23.57 -40.17
CA SER A 879 23.39 -22.10 -40.23
C SER A 879 22.07 -21.44 -40.63
N ALA A 880 21.28 -22.06 -41.52
CA ALA A 880 19.98 -21.53 -41.92
C ALA A 880 18.99 -21.45 -40.76
N VAL A 881 18.96 -22.48 -39.90
CA VAL A 881 18.09 -22.51 -38.72
C VAL A 881 18.58 -21.51 -37.68
N CYS A 882 19.88 -21.49 -37.38
CA CYS A 882 20.47 -20.55 -36.43
C CYS A 882 20.20 -19.08 -36.82
N ASP A 883 20.29 -18.75 -38.12
CA ASP A 883 19.95 -17.43 -38.65
C ASP A 883 18.45 -17.11 -38.51
N ALA A 884 17.57 -18.09 -38.75
CA ALA A 884 16.13 -17.93 -38.60
C ALA A 884 15.68 -17.76 -37.13
N LEU A 885 16.46 -18.24 -36.15
CA LEU A 885 16.12 -18.17 -34.73
C LEU A 885 15.94 -16.74 -34.23
N ILE A 886 16.68 -15.75 -34.76
CA ILE A 886 16.52 -14.33 -34.38
C ILE A 886 15.09 -13.87 -34.68
N GLY A 887 14.66 -14.01 -35.94
CA GLY A 887 13.33 -13.61 -36.38
C GLY A 887 12.22 -14.36 -35.63
N LEU A 888 12.37 -15.69 -35.50
CA LEU A 888 11.39 -16.52 -34.80
C LEU A 888 11.28 -16.16 -33.32
N HIS A 889 12.41 -15.88 -32.65
CA HIS A 889 12.44 -15.56 -31.22
C HIS A 889 11.72 -14.23 -30.94
N CYS A 890 11.99 -13.20 -31.74
CA CYS A 890 11.28 -11.93 -31.67
C CYS A 890 9.78 -12.11 -31.93
N PHE A 891 9.41 -12.81 -33.00
CA PHE A 891 8.02 -13.01 -33.39
C PHE A 891 7.20 -13.80 -32.36
N THR A 892 7.80 -14.79 -31.71
CA THR A 892 7.12 -15.63 -30.69
C THR A 892 7.16 -15.02 -29.29
N GLY A 893 7.69 -13.81 -29.16
CA GLY A 893 7.69 -12.99 -27.95
C GLY A 893 9.04 -12.95 -27.25
N CYS A 894 9.52 -11.74 -26.99
CA CYS A 894 10.70 -11.47 -26.18
C CYS A 894 10.38 -10.38 -25.15
N ASP A 895 11.37 -9.65 -24.66
CA ASP A 895 11.10 -8.60 -23.68
C ASP A 895 10.35 -7.39 -24.25
N THR A 896 10.53 -7.09 -25.53
CA THR A 896 9.96 -5.91 -26.21
C THR A 896 8.80 -6.26 -27.15
N VAL A 897 8.59 -7.55 -27.44
CA VAL A 897 7.58 -8.07 -28.38
C VAL A 897 6.69 -9.09 -27.68
N SER A 898 5.38 -9.07 -27.91
CA SER A 898 4.44 -9.97 -27.25
C SER A 898 4.60 -11.44 -27.68
N SER A 899 4.30 -12.39 -26.81
CA SER A 899 4.01 -13.76 -27.24
C SER A 899 2.59 -13.91 -27.76
N LEU A 900 2.34 -14.99 -28.52
CA LEU A 900 1.02 -15.41 -28.95
C LEU A 900 0.33 -16.26 -27.86
N TYR A 901 -0.93 -15.98 -27.54
CA TYR A 901 -1.67 -16.73 -26.52
C TYR A 901 -1.75 -18.23 -26.84
N GLY A 902 -1.39 -19.07 -25.87
CA GLY A 902 -1.47 -20.53 -26.00
C GLY A 902 -0.41 -21.14 -26.92
N VAL A 903 0.56 -20.35 -27.40
CA VAL A 903 1.67 -20.82 -28.25
C VAL A 903 2.98 -20.81 -27.45
N GLY A 904 3.58 -21.99 -27.28
CA GLY A 904 4.90 -22.13 -26.67
C GLY A 904 6.04 -22.00 -27.68
N LYS A 905 7.20 -21.46 -27.27
CA LYS A 905 8.38 -21.30 -28.14
C LYS A 905 8.89 -22.61 -28.74
N VAL A 906 8.89 -23.70 -27.98
CA VAL A 906 9.26 -25.03 -28.48
C VAL A 906 8.36 -25.49 -29.61
N LYS A 907 7.06 -25.19 -29.55
CA LYS A 907 6.12 -25.49 -30.64
C LYS A 907 6.51 -24.71 -31.90
N ALA A 908 6.82 -23.43 -31.75
CA ALA A 908 7.21 -22.59 -32.88
C ALA A 908 8.51 -23.06 -33.54
N VAL A 909 9.52 -23.48 -32.76
CA VAL A 909 10.75 -24.08 -33.32
C VAL A 909 10.46 -25.39 -34.04
N LYS A 910 9.63 -26.28 -33.48
CA LYS A 910 9.23 -27.52 -34.16
C LYS A 910 8.50 -27.24 -35.48
N THR A 911 7.64 -26.23 -35.52
CA THR A 911 6.97 -25.79 -36.76
C THR A 911 7.97 -25.22 -37.76
N LEU A 912 8.93 -24.40 -37.30
CA LEU A 912 10.02 -23.89 -38.14
C LEU A 912 10.82 -25.03 -38.79
N LEU A 913 11.23 -26.03 -37.99
CA LEU A 913 12.02 -27.18 -38.45
C LEU A 913 11.24 -28.11 -39.39
N SER A 914 9.90 -28.04 -39.40
CA SER A 914 9.07 -28.89 -40.26
C SER A 914 8.93 -28.40 -41.70
N SER A 915 9.41 -27.19 -42.01
CA SER A 915 9.31 -26.59 -43.35
C SER A 915 10.50 -25.68 -43.66
N THR A 916 11.16 -25.92 -44.79
CA THR A 916 12.23 -25.06 -45.30
C THR A 916 11.73 -23.66 -45.68
N GLU A 917 10.47 -23.53 -46.08
CA GLU A 917 9.83 -22.23 -46.39
C GLU A 917 9.67 -21.37 -45.13
N HIS A 918 9.27 -21.99 -44.00
CA HIS A 918 9.17 -21.31 -42.71
C HIS A 918 10.55 -20.85 -42.24
N CYS A 919 11.57 -21.70 -42.39
CA CYS A 919 12.95 -21.34 -42.09
C CYS A 919 13.38 -20.10 -42.89
N HIS A 920 13.25 -20.15 -44.22
CA HIS A 920 13.59 -19.02 -45.10
C HIS A 920 12.82 -17.74 -44.74
N THR A 921 11.53 -17.85 -44.40
CA THR A 921 10.69 -16.70 -43.99
C THR A 921 11.29 -15.96 -42.80
N PHE A 922 11.69 -16.68 -41.74
CA PHE A 922 12.26 -16.06 -40.54
C PHE A 922 13.73 -15.64 -40.68
N GLN A 923 14.46 -16.16 -41.66
CA GLN A 923 15.77 -15.60 -42.05
C GLN A 923 15.63 -14.17 -42.60
N GLN A 924 14.58 -13.91 -43.37
CA GLN A 924 14.35 -12.58 -43.96
C GLN A 924 13.86 -11.54 -42.93
N MET A 925 13.23 -11.99 -41.85
CA MET A 925 12.76 -11.09 -40.78
C MET A 925 13.93 -10.40 -40.08
N GLY A 926 13.89 -9.06 -40.06
CA GLY A 926 14.93 -8.21 -39.48
C GLY A 926 16.10 -7.89 -40.42
N LYS A 927 16.11 -8.33 -41.67
CA LYS A 927 17.15 -7.91 -42.65
C LYS A 927 17.02 -6.44 -43.07
N CYS A 928 15.90 -5.80 -42.77
CA CYS A 928 15.70 -4.37 -42.87
C CYS A 928 14.83 -3.93 -41.70
N PHE A 929 14.93 -2.67 -41.28
CA PHE A 929 14.05 -2.11 -40.25
C PHE A 929 12.60 -2.04 -40.73
N ASP A 930 12.39 -1.74 -42.02
CA ASP A 930 11.09 -1.83 -42.66
C ASP A 930 10.74 -3.27 -43.04
N VAL A 931 9.49 -3.65 -42.85
CA VAL A 931 9.01 -5.00 -43.19
C VAL A 931 8.89 -5.13 -44.70
N ASN A 932 9.54 -6.14 -45.28
CA ASN A 932 9.30 -6.53 -46.67
C ASN A 932 7.83 -7.00 -46.82
N PRO A 933 7.01 -6.38 -47.70
CA PRO A 933 5.60 -6.75 -47.87
C PRO A 933 5.38 -8.24 -48.20
N HIS A 934 6.35 -8.90 -48.83
CA HIS A 934 6.28 -10.33 -49.13
C HIS A 934 6.39 -11.23 -47.88
N LEU A 935 6.69 -10.69 -46.69
CA LEU A 935 6.73 -11.44 -45.44
C LEU A 935 5.36 -11.60 -44.77
N TYR A 936 4.37 -10.77 -45.10
CA TYR A 936 3.08 -10.82 -44.41
C TYR A 936 2.34 -12.15 -44.64
N GLU A 937 2.18 -12.59 -45.89
CA GLU A 937 1.45 -13.83 -46.21
C GLU A 937 2.13 -15.08 -45.61
N PRO A 938 3.45 -15.31 -45.75
CA PRO A 938 4.10 -16.47 -45.16
C PRO A 938 4.06 -16.48 -43.62
N VAL A 939 4.22 -15.33 -42.97
CA VAL A 939 4.12 -15.23 -41.50
C VAL A 939 2.68 -15.42 -41.02
N GLU A 940 1.68 -14.97 -41.79
CA GLU A 940 0.27 -15.22 -41.52
C GLU A 940 -0.08 -16.72 -41.61
N ALA A 941 0.44 -17.42 -42.62
CA ALA A 941 0.30 -18.86 -42.76
C ALA A 941 1.00 -19.62 -41.62
N PHE A 942 2.22 -19.21 -41.24
CA PHE A 942 2.92 -19.75 -40.08
C PHE A 942 2.11 -19.57 -38.80
N THR A 943 1.50 -18.39 -38.61
CA THR A 943 0.63 -18.10 -37.45
C THR A 943 -0.55 -19.05 -37.40
N CYS A 944 -1.22 -19.32 -38.52
CA CYS A 944 -2.33 -20.28 -38.58
C CYS A 944 -1.88 -21.69 -38.15
N GLU A 945 -0.71 -22.13 -38.58
CA GLU A 945 -0.14 -23.43 -38.18
C GLU A 945 0.18 -23.50 -36.68
N LEU A 946 0.66 -22.40 -36.08
CA LEU A 946 0.86 -22.32 -34.62
C LEU A 946 -0.43 -22.53 -33.82
N TYR A 947 -1.60 -22.25 -34.41
CA TYR A 947 -2.91 -22.51 -33.83
C TYR A 947 -3.54 -23.85 -34.26
N ASN A 948 -2.73 -24.75 -34.84
CA ASN A 948 -3.08 -26.09 -35.33
C ASN A 948 -3.99 -26.09 -36.59
N LEU A 949 -3.91 -25.07 -37.44
CA LEU A 949 -4.68 -24.98 -38.69
C LEU A 949 -3.75 -25.06 -39.89
N LYS A 950 -3.25 -26.27 -40.17
CA LYS A 950 -2.34 -26.52 -41.30
C LYS A 950 -3.03 -26.23 -42.64
N GLY A 951 -2.29 -25.58 -43.55
CA GLY A 951 -2.77 -25.23 -44.89
C GLY A 951 -3.65 -23.98 -44.96
N MET A 952 -3.99 -23.36 -43.81
CA MET A 952 -4.74 -22.11 -43.78
C MET A 952 -3.79 -20.91 -43.87
N LYS A 953 -4.12 -19.93 -44.72
CA LYS A 953 -3.28 -18.75 -44.98
C LYS A 953 -3.81 -17.44 -44.42
N SER A 954 -5.02 -17.43 -43.87
CA SER A 954 -5.64 -16.23 -43.31
C SER A 954 -5.99 -16.40 -41.84
N VAL A 955 -5.46 -15.54 -40.97
CA VAL A 955 -5.79 -15.59 -39.54
C VAL A 955 -7.23 -15.19 -39.27
N ASN A 956 -7.85 -14.38 -40.11
CA ASN A 956 -9.28 -14.05 -40.00
C ASN A 956 -10.16 -15.27 -40.30
N LEU A 957 -9.82 -16.04 -41.34
CA LEU A 957 -10.47 -17.33 -41.59
C LEU A 957 -10.20 -18.33 -40.45
N ALA A 958 -8.98 -18.33 -39.90
CA ALA A 958 -8.62 -19.16 -38.75
C ALA A 958 -9.47 -18.85 -37.52
N ARG A 959 -9.68 -17.56 -37.20
CA ARG A 959 -10.57 -17.10 -36.13
C ARG A 959 -11.98 -17.65 -36.32
N TRP A 960 -12.53 -17.54 -37.54
CA TRP A 960 -13.85 -18.06 -37.86
C TRP A 960 -13.96 -19.59 -37.72
N HIS A 961 -12.99 -20.34 -38.25
CA HIS A 961 -12.96 -21.80 -38.15
C HIS A 961 -12.85 -22.27 -36.70
N MET A 962 -11.98 -21.66 -35.90
CA MET A 962 -11.81 -22.00 -34.49
C MET A 962 -13.05 -21.67 -33.67
N PHE A 963 -13.69 -20.55 -33.97
CA PHE A 963 -14.97 -20.18 -33.37
C PHE A 963 -16.05 -21.23 -33.65
N LYS A 964 -16.18 -21.67 -34.91
CA LYS A 964 -17.09 -22.79 -35.28
C LYS A 964 -16.80 -24.09 -34.55
N SER A 965 -15.54 -24.37 -34.24
CA SER A 965 -15.13 -25.57 -33.48
C SER A 965 -15.37 -25.49 -31.97
N GLY A 966 -16.07 -24.44 -31.48
CA GLY A 966 -16.44 -24.31 -30.07
C GLY A 966 -15.45 -23.51 -29.21
N LYS A 967 -14.46 -22.82 -29.80
CA LYS A 967 -13.61 -21.87 -29.06
C LYS A 967 -14.28 -20.51 -29.00
N SER A 968 -15.01 -20.24 -27.93
CA SER A 968 -15.79 -19.00 -27.74
C SER A 968 -15.03 -17.85 -27.09
N ALA A 969 -13.87 -18.09 -26.46
CA ALA A 969 -13.07 -17.03 -25.85
C ALA A 969 -12.12 -16.39 -26.87
N GLU A 970 -12.20 -15.06 -27.05
CA GLU A 970 -11.38 -14.34 -28.04
C GLU A 970 -9.88 -14.58 -27.85
N ARG A 971 -9.39 -14.57 -26.61
CA ARG A 971 -7.97 -14.83 -26.29
C ARG A 971 -7.45 -16.16 -26.86
N SER A 972 -8.32 -17.15 -27.05
CA SER A 972 -7.97 -18.49 -27.54
C SER A 972 -7.93 -18.59 -29.08
N LEU A 973 -8.31 -17.52 -29.78
CA LEU A 973 -8.22 -17.39 -31.23
C LEU A 973 -6.87 -16.74 -31.61
N PRO A 974 -6.37 -16.91 -32.84
CA PRO A 974 -5.23 -16.14 -33.32
C PRO A 974 -5.56 -14.64 -33.36
N PRO A 975 -4.53 -13.76 -33.35
CA PRO A 975 -4.76 -12.34 -33.60
C PRO A 975 -5.48 -12.14 -34.94
N ASN A 976 -6.32 -11.10 -35.03
CA ASN A 976 -6.83 -10.69 -36.34
C ASN A 976 -5.71 -10.14 -37.21
N GLN A 977 -5.99 -10.00 -38.51
CA GLN A 977 -4.99 -9.61 -39.50
C GLN A 977 -4.32 -8.26 -39.16
N ASP A 978 -5.10 -7.24 -38.80
CA ASP A 978 -4.57 -5.91 -38.46
C ASP A 978 -3.61 -5.97 -37.26
N SER A 979 -4.01 -6.68 -36.21
CA SER A 979 -3.18 -6.85 -35.00
C SER A 979 -1.92 -7.67 -35.30
N LEU A 980 -2.03 -8.68 -36.17
CA LEU A 980 -0.89 -9.48 -36.60
C LEU A 980 0.10 -8.66 -37.44
N GLN A 981 -0.36 -7.79 -38.34
CA GLN A 981 0.53 -6.94 -39.12
C GLN A 981 1.35 -6.01 -38.23
N GLN A 982 0.72 -5.38 -37.22
CA GLN A 982 1.42 -4.56 -36.23
C GLN A 982 2.43 -5.38 -35.41
N HIS A 983 2.05 -6.62 -35.05
CA HIS A 983 2.94 -7.54 -34.37
C HIS A 983 4.17 -7.93 -35.22
N ILE A 984 3.97 -8.17 -36.52
CA ILE A 984 5.05 -8.46 -37.49
C ILE A 984 6.00 -7.26 -37.59
N GLN A 985 5.48 -6.04 -37.72
CA GLN A 985 6.30 -4.83 -37.77
C GLN A 985 7.17 -4.67 -36.53
N ARG A 986 6.58 -4.86 -35.34
CA ARG A 986 7.29 -4.78 -34.07
C ARG A 986 8.35 -5.88 -33.92
N ALA A 987 8.02 -7.11 -34.32
CA ALA A 987 8.95 -8.24 -34.31
C ALA A 987 10.12 -8.03 -35.28
N ASN A 988 9.85 -7.54 -36.49
CA ASN A 988 10.84 -7.23 -37.50
C ASN A 988 11.82 -6.16 -37.03
N TYR A 989 11.31 -5.09 -36.42
CA TYR A 989 12.13 -4.01 -35.87
C TYR A 989 13.09 -4.52 -34.78
N GLN A 990 12.59 -5.34 -33.84
CA GLN A 990 13.46 -5.95 -32.82
C GLN A 990 14.48 -6.92 -33.43
N ALA A 991 14.08 -7.74 -34.40
CA ALA A 991 14.98 -8.64 -35.10
C ALA A 991 16.07 -7.88 -35.86
N ALA A 992 15.75 -6.72 -36.44
CA ALA A 992 16.72 -5.84 -37.09
C ALA A 992 17.74 -5.28 -36.09
N ILE A 993 17.31 -4.87 -34.88
CA ILE A 993 18.24 -4.51 -33.81
C ILE A 993 19.22 -5.66 -33.52
N TYR A 994 18.70 -6.87 -33.35
CA TYR A 994 19.53 -8.06 -33.07
C TYR A 994 20.45 -8.47 -34.23
N ARG A 995 20.15 -8.11 -35.48
CA ARG A 995 21.02 -8.40 -36.62
C ARG A 995 22.09 -7.33 -36.85
N TYR A 996 21.78 -6.07 -36.54
CA TYR A 996 22.64 -4.94 -36.88
C TYR A 996 23.47 -4.36 -35.73
N PHE A 997 23.26 -4.80 -34.48
CA PHE A 997 23.93 -4.19 -33.32
C PHE A 997 25.47 -4.31 -33.34
N LEU A 998 26.05 -5.32 -34.00
CA LEU A 998 27.51 -5.43 -34.17
C LEU A 998 28.08 -4.40 -35.16
N TYR A 999 27.25 -3.85 -36.04
CA TYR A 999 27.64 -2.97 -37.13
C TYR A 999 27.30 -1.48 -36.89
N THR A 1000 26.46 -1.19 -35.90
CA THR A 1000 26.16 0.19 -35.48
C THR A 1000 27.38 0.81 -34.80
N HIS A 1001 28.02 1.76 -35.49
CA HIS A 1001 29.27 2.41 -35.10
C HIS A 1001 29.34 2.87 -33.63
N ALA A 1002 30.50 2.64 -33.00
CA ALA A 1002 30.98 3.38 -31.84
C ALA A 1002 30.80 4.89 -32.07
N LYS A 1003 30.41 5.65 -31.03
CA LYS A 1003 30.27 7.11 -31.06
C LYS A 1003 31.45 7.71 -31.85
N LYS A 1004 31.21 8.19 -33.07
CA LYS A 1004 32.15 9.11 -33.72
C LYS A 1004 32.15 10.37 -32.84
N SER A 1005 33.29 10.63 -32.21
CA SER A 1005 33.58 11.88 -31.53
C SER A 1005 33.37 13.04 -32.51
N ASN A 1006 32.35 13.84 -32.25
CA ASN A 1006 32.36 15.25 -32.63
C ASN A 1006 32.74 16.05 -31.40
#